data_AF-E4YSW1-F1
#
_entry.id   AF-E4YSW1-F1
#
_cell.length_a   1.000
_cell.length_b   1.000
_cell.length_c   1.000
_cell.angle_alpha   90.00
_cell.angle_beta   90.00
_cell.angle_gamma   90.00
#
_symmetry.space_group_name_H-M   'P 1'
#
loop_
_entity.id
_entity.type
_entity.pdbx_description
1 polymer ?
#
loop_
_entity_poly.entity_id
_entity_poly.type
_entity_poly.pdbx_seq_one_letter_code
_entity_poly.pdbx_strand_id
1 'polypeptide(L)'
;MTADVLLRLSDHFRSLQKEGKSSDTRSLELLCEELLSSSSDKVIKVICSLKDVFAEMKQISPILCDFAGFCASYKVLEKIAFSSVQKTVFVDFIAFIWNLPTRLANVNQGHLPKDLKRQNLVKTMERLACELLKKKEVKKTCVLLDLIYANSCSFDDSSFFLHQFAHVILTDADLAQEIVKNLRYRSKRNLLESFLNFCPTFSFSTLIQPLQEIFLAKSFNLLRLCVGRLLGRNGQFHLGRIVAAAGYEVWKALVDYWADENIVRKVSVEQRIQVAKIIAFAVDYLPKLTYKFRPEIISSVSSGFRNHLAQSASDNRDIGMLTAKKIVSVFDPETKLDFEITNSELASVLIEKHDDCRQKTMKFLEGDKEEESVTVIDNNEDEDDNESLDSDDLEFEQFEFETPNLSKYSPRFLLEASGILVDRNLTQSMSESEKSKRKVAALERIPYLAQVNKTSSKELVDELLTGITHFEIIDENDSILVEKALISLAFVAPTFYAPAISSQFYEESLSLEKRQIILSALSKAVKELADNPDDEFEKDQFLTDSKTRSAKLESQTRRWGSRPKSEKKLKSRFYPAAGSFLFPFLSKWDKNKRTLLLESADKDILSRMIAFVGQIVSVLGNIPDIDKYVLPAMDFLATFRRIDDTNLKLSIIRSFQICLLSKASVGNQVWIDQNWRIWLEECRFLDCPHLSIAAAEICELF
;
A
#
# COMPACT_ATOMS: atom_id res chain seq x y z
N MET A 1 32.52 -29.27 -29.06
CA MET A 1 31.24 -28.53 -29.00
C MET A 1 31.12 -27.63 -27.77
N THR A 2 31.16 -28.11 -26.51
CA THR A 2 30.81 -27.24 -25.36
C THR A 2 31.90 -26.29 -24.85
N ALA A 3 33.20 -26.61 -24.98
CA ALA A 3 34.28 -25.63 -24.75
C ALA A 3 34.32 -24.56 -25.85
N ASP A 4 33.89 -24.94 -27.05
CA ASP A 4 33.82 -24.08 -28.24
C ASP A 4 32.62 -23.12 -28.14
N VAL A 5 31.47 -23.54 -27.61
CA VAL A 5 30.35 -22.63 -27.26
C VAL A 5 30.73 -21.65 -26.14
N LEU A 6 31.47 -22.11 -25.12
CA LEU A 6 31.97 -21.26 -24.02
C LEU A 6 33.02 -20.24 -24.49
N LEU A 7 33.97 -20.67 -25.31
CA LEU A 7 34.96 -19.79 -25.95
C LEU A 7 34.26 -18.82 -26.89
N ARG A 8 33.30 -19.28 -27.70
CA ARG A 8 32.51 -18.40 -28.58
C ARG A 8 31.69 -17.38 -27.80
N LEU A 9 31.01 -17.76 -26.72
CA LEU A 9 30.28 -16.80 -25.89
C LEU A 9 31.24 -15.82 -25.21
N SER A 10 32.32 -16.31 -24.59
CA SER A 10 33.32 -15.47 -23.92
C SER A 10 34.03 -14.52 -24.88
N ASP A 11 34.48 -15.01 -26.04
CA ASP A 11 35.17 -14.25 -27.09
C ASP A 11 34.21 -13.28 -27.78
N HIS A 12 32.95 -13.67 -27.99
CA HIS A 12 31.89 -12.78 -28.49
C HIS A 12 31.59 -11.64 -27.52
N PHE A 13 31.46 -11.93 -26.21
CA PHE A 13 31.26 -10.89 -25.19
C PHE A 13 32.50 -9.99 -25.02
N ARG A 14 33.72 -10.54 -25.05
CA ARG A 14 34.97 -9.75 -25.02
C ARG A 14 35.18 -8.92 -26.28
N SER A 15 34.74 -9.40 -27.44
CA SER A 15 34.74 -8.67 -28.70
C SER A 15 33.78 -7.49 -28.66
N LEU A 16 32.54 -7.70 -28.19
CA LEU A 16 31.56 -6.63 -28.00
C LEU A 16 32.03 -5.55 -27.01
N GLN A 17 32.75 -5.94 -25.95
CA GLN A 17 33.36 -5.02 -24.99
C GLN A 17 34.43 -4.13 -25.64
N LYS A 18 35.20 -4.66 -26.60
CA LYS A 18 36.25 -3.91 -27.31
C LYS A 18 35.69 -3.01 -28.41
N GLU A 19 34.58 -3.40 -29.04
CA GLU A 19 34.09 -2.72 -30.24
C GLU A 19 32.91 -1.76 -30.00
N GLY A 20 32.21 -1.83 -28.86
CA GLY A 20 31.10 -0.91 -28.56
C GLY A 20 29.93 -0.99 -29.56
N LYS A 21 29.79 -2.09 -30.30
CA LYS A 21 28.77 -2.30 -31.34
C LYS A 21 27.61 -3.17 -30.86
N SER A 22 26.42 -2.97 -31.44
CA SER A 22 25.28 -3.88 -31.37
C SER A 22 25.42 -4.98 -32.44
N SER A 23 25.50 -6.25 -32.05
CA SER A 23 25.47 -7.40 -32.97
C SER A 23 24.10 -8.07 -33.05
N ASP A 24 23.98 -8.96 -34.04
CA ASP A 24 22.80 -9.72 -34.48
C ASP A 24 22.22 -10.65 -33.40
N THR A 25 21.00 -10.35 -32.94
CA THR A 25 20.26 -11.05 -31.87
C THR A 25 19.99 -12.52 -32.19
N ARG A 26 19.92 -12.87 -33.48
CA ARG A 26 19.63 -14.23 -33.97
C ARG A 26 20.72 -15.25 -33.63
N SER A 27 21.97 -14.79 -33.48
CA SER A 27 23.10 -15.66 -33.11
C SER A 27 23.08 -16.07 -31.63
N LEU A 28 22.55 -15.20 -30.76
CA LEU A 28 22.40 -15.50 -29.33
C LEU A 28 21.28 -16.49 -29.06
N GLU A 29 20.15 -16.37 -29.76
CA GLU A 29 19.03 -17.30 -29.61
C GLU A 29 19.46 -18.75 -29.92
N LEU A 30 20.23 -18.95 -31.00
CA LEU A 30 20.79 -20.25 -31.37
C LEU A 30 21.76 -20.81 -30.31
N LEU A 31 22.64 -19.96 -29.75
CA LEU A 31 23.55 -20.36 -28.67
C LEU A 31 22.80 -20.70 -27.37
N CYS A 32 21.72 -19.97 -27.08
CA CYS A 32 20.84 -20.21 -25.95
C CYS A 32 20.07 -21.54 -26.09
N GLU A 33 19.60 -21.89 -27.29
CA GLU A 33 18.99 -23.19 -27.59
C GLU A 33 19.99 -24.35 -27.49
N GLU A 34 21.23 -24.15 -27.95
CA GLU A 34 22.32 -25.13 -27.83
C GLU A 34 22.75 -25.35 -26.35
N LEU A 35 22.69 -24.30 -25.53
CA LEU A 35 22.85 -24.39 -24.08
C LEU A 35 21.69 -25.17 -23.42
N LEU A 36 20.45 -24.92 -23.84
CA LEU A 36 19.28 -25.65 -23.35
C LEU A 36 19.23 -27.12 -23.79
N SER A 37 19.99 -27.53 -24.80
CA SER A 37 20.14 -28.96 -25.17
C SER A 37 21.33 -29.65 -24.48
N SER A 38 22.20 -28.91 -23.80
CA SER A 38 23.38 -29.42 -23.10
C SER A 38 23.07 -30.06 -21.72
N SER A 39 24.00 -30.85 -21.16
CA SER A 39 23.84 -31.45 -19.82
C SER A 39 23.79 -30.37 -18.71
N SER A 40 23.06 -30.63 -17.62
CA SER A 40 22.87 -29.67 -16.53
C SER A 40 24.18 -29.14 -15.96
N ASP A 41 25.16 -30.00 -15.72
CA ASP A 41 26.48 -29.63 -15.18
C ASP A 41 27.23 -28.63 -16.07
N LYS A 42 27.00 -28.70 -17.38
CA LYS A 42 27.61 -27.77 -18.34
C LYS A 42 26.91 -26.42 -18.34
N VAL A 43 25.57 -26.41 -18.28
CA VAL A 43 24.78 -25.18 -18.13
C VAL A 43 25.19 -24.44 -16.85
N ILE A 44 25.41 -25.17 -15.76
CA ILE A 44 25.82 -24.60 -14.47
C ILE A 44 27.21 -23.97 -14.54
N LYS A 45 28.19 -24.64 -15.16
CA LYS A 45 29.55 -24.06 -15.32
C LYS A 45 29.54 -22.77 -16.13
N VAL A 46 28.71 -22.71 -17.20
CA VAL A 46 28.53 -21.50 -18.02
C VAL A 46 27.97 -20.38 -17.15
N ILE A 47 26.92 -20.68 -16.40
CA ILE A 47 26.22 -19.75 -15.51
C ILE A 47 27.10 -19.23 -14.36
N CYS A 48 27.89 -20.10 -13.72
CA CYS A 48 28.82 -19.69 -12.66
C CYS A 48 29.91 -18.76 -13.21
N SER A 49 30.45 -19.04 -14.40
CA SER A 49 31.45 -18.18 -15.05
C SER A 49 30.89 -16.81 -15.42
N LEU A 50 29.58 -16.70 -15.66
CA LEU A 50 28.92 -15.43 -15.98
C LEU A 50 28.80 -14.50 -14.78
N LYS A 51 28.73 -15.03 -13.55
CA LYS A 51 28.74 -14.21 -12.32
C LYS A 51 29.99 -13.34 -12.26
N ASP A 52 31.13 -13.89 -12.67
CA ASP A 52 32.41 -13.18 -12.73
C ASP A 52 32.41 -12.12 -13.85
N VAL A 53 31.87 -12.46 -15.02
CA VAL A 53 31.72 -11.54 -16.16
C VAL A 53 30.83 -10.34 -15.83
N PHE A 54 29.70 -10.55 -15.14
CA PHE A 54 28.81 -9.46 -14.71
C PHE A 54 29.36 -8.65 -13.53
N ALA A 55 30.35 -9.18 -12.78
CA ALA A 55 30.99 -8.47 -11.67
C ALA A 55 32.10 -7.51 -12.12
N GLU A 56 32.79 -7.80 -13.23
CA GLU A 56 33.95 -7.03 -13.70
C GLU A 56 33.61 -5.88 -14.67
N MET A 57 32.37 -5.78 -15.16
CA MET A 57 32.01 -4.84 -16.24
C MET A 57 31.50 -3.47 -15.77
N LYS A 58 32.07 -2.40 -16.33
CA LYS A 58 31.67 -0.99 -16.12
C LYS A 58 30.55 -0.49 -17.05
N GLN A 59 30.29 -1.16 -18.18
CA GLN A 59 29.22 -0.86 -19.14
C GLN A 59 28.65 -2.17 -19.68
N ILE A 60 27.33 -2.26 -19.82
CA ILE A 60 26.63 -3.49 -20.25
C ILE A 60 26.07 -3.28 -21.66
N SER A 61 26.52 -4.12 -22.60
CA SER A 61 26.00 -4.15 -23.97
C SER A 61 24.54 -4.63 -23.99
N PRO A 62 23.67 -4.11 -24.89
CA PRO A 62 22.27 -4.59 -25.06
C PRO A 62 22.14 -6.11 -25.15
N ILE A 63 23.13 -6.77 -25.74
CA ILE A 63 23.24 -8.22 -25.88
C ILE A 63 23.38 -8.96 -24.55
N LEU A 64 24.13 -8.39 -23.61
CA LEU A 64 24.24 -8.94 -22.25
C LEU A 64 22.93 -8.76 -21.48
N CYS A 65 22.19 -7.68 -21.75
CA CYS A 65 20.83 -7.52 -21.23
C CYS A 65 19.90 -8.63 -21.78
N ASP A 66 19.89 -8.88 -23.09
CA ASP A 66 19.05 -9.94 -23.67
C ASP A 66 19.40 -11.33 -23.12
N PHE A 67 20.69 -11.60 -22.96
CA PHE A 67 21.16 -12.86 -22.37
C PHE A 67 20.82 -12.96 -20.87
N ALA A 68 20.89 -11.86 -20.11
CA ALA A 68 20.43 -11.81 -18.73
C ALA A 68 18.92 -12.12 -18.62
N GLY A 69 18.12 -11.61 -19.56
CA GLY A 69 16.70 -11.97 -19.71
C GLY A 69 16.51 -13.47 -19.95
N PHE A 70 17.29 -14.06 -20.85
CA PHE A 70 17.28 -15.51 -21.09
C PHE A 70 17.61 -16.32 -19.83
N CYS A 71 18.63 -15.93 -19.05
CA CYS A 71 18.96 -16.60 -17.79
C CYS A 71 17.86 -16.52 -16.74
N ALA A 72 17.05 -15.45 -16.76
CA ALA A 72 15.89 -15.27 -15.89
C ALA A 72 14.62 -15.96 -16.40
N SER A 73 14.66 -16.56 -17.61
CA SER A 73 13.50 -17.26 -18.17
C SER A 73 13.15 -18.52 -17.38
N TYR A 74 11.85 -18.83 -17.32
CA TYR A 74 11.35 -20.03 -16.63
C TYR A 74 12.02 -21.32 -17.10
N LYS A 75 12.23 -21.50 -18.42
CA LYS A 75 12.81 -22.72 -18.99
C LYS A 75 14.22 -23.01 -18.45
N VAL A 76 15.04 -21.96 -18.31
CA VAL A 76 16.41 -22.08 -17.78
C VAL A 76 16.38 -22.37 -16.29
N LEU A 77 15.58 -21.60 -15.54
CA LEU A 77 15.45 -21.75 -14.09
C LEU A 77 14.90 -23.13 -13.70
N GLU A 78 13.90 -23.64 -14.42
CA GLU A 78 13.34 -24.98 -14.23
C GLU A 78 14.40 -26.08 -14.44
N LYS A 79 15.16 -26.00 -15.53
CA LYS A 79 16.22 -26.97 -15.84
C LYS A 79 17.30 -27.01 -14.76
N ILE A 80 17.66 -25.84 -14.21
CA ILE A 80 18.62 -25.74 -13.12
C ILE A 80 18.03 -26.28 -11.81
N ALA A 81 16.81 -25.87 -11.48
CA ALA A 81 16.13 -26.28 -10.26
C ALA A 81 15.98 -27.81 -10.14
N PHE A 82 15.72 -28.50 -11.26
CA PHE A 82 15.55 -29.96 -11.28
C PHE A 82 16.80 -30.76 -11.66
N SER A 83 17.94 -30.10 -11.80
CA SER A 83 19.20 -30.80 -12.00
C SER A 83 19.83 -31.24 -10.67
N SER A 84 20.80 -32.16 -10.76
CA SER A 84 21.55 -32.75 -9.64
C SER A 84 22.51 -31.76 -8.93
N VAL A 85 22.24 -30.45 -9.03
CA VAL A 85 23.09 -29.40 -8.48
C VAL A 85 23.07 -29.44 -6.96
N GLN A 86 24.24 -29.15 -6.37
CA GLN A 86 24.32 -28.80 -4.96
C GLN A 86 23.41 -27.61 -4.63
N LYS A 87 22.76 -27.68 -3.46
CA LYS A 87 21.86 -26.65 -2.94
C LYS A 87 22.51 -25.25 -2.93
N THR A 88 23.79 -25.18 -2.59
CA THR A 88 24.58 -23.93 -2.51
C THR A 88 24.62 -23.20 -3.84
N VAL A 89 24.92 -23.91 -4.92
CA VAL A 89 25.00 -23.34 -6.27
C VAL A 89 23.63 -22.87 -6.76
N PHE A 90 22.55 -23.60 -6.44
CA PHE A 90 21.18 -23.17 -6.73
C PHE A 90 20.84 -21.87 -6.00
N VAL A 91 21.14 -21.78 -4.70
CA VAL A 91 20.91 -20.57 -3.88
C VAL A 91 21.66 -19.38 -4.47
N ASP A 92 22.95 -19.54 -4.75
CA ASP A 92 23.81 -18.47 -5.27
C ASP A 92 23.32 -17.97 -6.63
N PHE A 93 22.88 -18.89 -7.49
CA PHE A 93 22.37 -18.53 -8.79
C PHE A 93 21.04 -17.79 -8.73
N ILE A 94 20.07 -18.28 -7.95
CA ILE A 94 18.78 -17.61 -7.79
C ILE A 94 18.97 -16.22 -7.15
N ALA A 95 19.83 -16.10 -6.14
CA ALA A 95 20.15 -14.81 -5.53
C ALA A 95 20.82 -13.85 -6.53
N PHE A 96 21.69 -14.36 -7.41
CA PHE A 96 22.28 -13.57 -8.49
C PHE A 96 21.20 -13.06 -9.47
N ILE A 97 20.35 -13.94 -9.98
CA ILE A 97 19.25 -13.59 -10.90
C ILE A 97 18.29 -12.58 -10.27
N TRP A 98 17.98 -12.74 -8.99
CA TRP A 98 17.08 -11.83 -8.26
C TRP A 98 17.63 -10.41 -8.11
N ASN A 99 18.96 -10.28 -7.93
CA ASN A 99 19.61 -8.98 -7.80
C ASN A 99 20.04 -8.36 -9.14
N LEU A 100 19.97 -9.14 -10.22
CA LEU A 100 20.36 -8.73 -11.56
C LEU A 100 19.58 -7.50 -12.08
N PRO A 101 18.25 -7.36 -11.86
CA PRO A 101 17.51 -6.20 -12.30
C PRO A 101 18.05 -4.88 -11.75
N THR A 102 18.35 -4.83 -10.45
CA THR A 102 18.91 -3.65 -9.80
C THR A 102 20.30 -3.31 -10.35
N ARG A 103 21.13 -4.33 -10.60
CA ARG A 103 22.45 -4.14 -11.20
C ARG A 103 22.37 -3.60 -12.62
N LEU A 104 21.48 -4.13 -13.44
CA LEU A 104 21.29 -3.69 -14.83
C LEU A 104 20.64 -2.31 -14.93
N ALA A 105 19.68 -1.98 -14.05
CA ALA A 105 19.01 -0.68 -14.04
C ALA A 105 20.00 0.48 -13.84
N ASN A 106 20.98 0.30 -12.95
CA ASN A 106 22.03 1.29 -12.66
C ASN A 106 22.99 1.53 -13.84
N VAL A 107 23.15 0.53 -14.72
CA VAL A 107 24.08 0.61 -15.85
C VAL A 107 23.39 1.02 -17.15
N ASN A 108 22.12 0.65 -17.34
CA ASN A 108 21.40 0.81 -18.60
C ASN A 108 20.29 1.89 -18.54
N GLN A 109 20.46 2.91 -17.68
CA GLN A 109 19.51 4.04 -17.53
C GLN A 109 18.04 3.60 -17.33
N GLY A 110 17.82 2.47 -16.63
CA GLY A 110 16.48 1.95 -16.34
C GLY A 110 15.86 1.02 -17.39
N HIS A 111 16.53 0.72 -18.52
CA HIS A 111 16.00 -0.23 -19.50
C HIS A 111 16.32 -1.69 -19.13
N LEU A 112 15.28 -2.49 -18.87
CA LEU A 112 15.35 -3.88 -18.43
C LEU A 112 14.61 -4.84 -19.38
N PRO A 113 15.19 -6.02 -19.69
CA PRO A 113 14.51 -7.08 -20.42
C PRO A 113 13.20 -7.49 -19.75
N LYS A 114 12.23 -7.95 -20.57
CA LYS A 114 10.89 -8.31 -20.09
C LYS A 114 10.90 -9.29 -18.92
N ASP A 115 11.72 -10.33 -18.99
CA ASP A 115 11.80 -11.40 -17.96
C ASP A 115 12.45 -10.92 -16.66
N LEU A 116 13.27 -9.86 -16.71
CA LEU A 116 13.92 -9.25 -15.55
C LEU A 116 13.12 -8.11 -14.93
N LYS A 117 11.98 -7.72 -15.51
CA LYS A 117 11.05 -6.80 -14.83
C LYS A 117 10.53 -7.49 -13.57
N ARG A 118 10.55 -6.77 -12.43
CA ARG A 118 10.22 -7.32 -11.10
C ARG A 118 8.96 -8.17 -11.08
N GLN A 119 7.86 -7.68 -11.65
CA GLN A 119 6.58 -8.41 -11.72
C GLN A 119 6.68 -9.77 -12.46
N ASN A 120 7.46 -9.84 -13.54
CA ASN A 120 7.61 -11.07 -14.33
C ASN A 120 8.59 -12.04 -13.66
N LEU A 121 9.64 -11.50 -13.03
CA LEU A 121 10.59 -12.30 -12.28
C LEU A 121 9.94 -12.96 -11.05
N VAL A 122 9.12 -12.21 -10.30
CA VAL A 122 8.33 -12.74 -9.17
C VAL A 122 7.43 -13.87 -9.64
N LYS A 123 6.61 -13.66 -10.69
CA LYS A 123 5.74 -14.71 -11.26
C LYS A 123 6.51 -15.95 -11.69
N THR A 124 7.70 -15.77 -12.26
CA THR A 124 8.56 -16.88 -12.68
C THR A 124 9.08 -17.67 -11.47
N MET A 125 9.49 -16.98 -10.41
CA MET A 125 9.95 -17.60 -9.16
C MET A 125 8.82 -18.29 -8.41
N GLU A 126 7.62 -17.70 -8.36
CA GLU A 126 6.43 -18.33 -7.79
C GLU A 126 6.06 -19.62 -8.53
N ARG A 127 6.06 -19.58 -9.86
CA ARG A 127 5.79 -20.77 -10.69
C ARG A 127 6.82 -21.87 -10.41
N LEU A 128 8.10 -21.51 -10.31
CA LEU A 128 9.18 -22.45 -10.00
C LEU A 128 9.01 -23.05 -8.60
N ALA A 129 8.66 -22.24 -7.61
CA ALA A 129 8.38 -22.69 -6.25
C ALA A 129 7.20 -23.66 -6.21
N CYS A 130 6.14 -23.41 -6.97
CA CYS A 130 5.01 -24.32 -7.11
C CYS A 130 5.41 -25.70 -7.69
N GLU A 131 6.26 -25.73 -8.73
CA GLU A 131 6.72 -26.99 -9.32
C GLU A 131 7.67 -27.76 -8.38
N LEU A 132 8.55 -27.06 -7.67
CA LEU A 132 9.41 -27.68 -6.64
C LEU A 132 8.58 -28.26 -5.50
N LEU A 133 7.52 -27.55 -5.09
CA LEU A 133 6.57 -28.00 -4.08
C LEU A 133 5.84 -29.27 -4.53
N LYS A 134 5.36 -29.32 -5.78
CA LYS A 134 4.73 -30.52 -6.37
C LYS A 134 5.66 -31.73 -6.40
N LYS A 135 6.96 -31.52 -6.62
CA LYS A 135 7.98 -32.59 -6.60
C LYS A 135 8.59 -32.85 -5.22
N LYS A 136 8.07 -32.23 -4.16
CA LYS A 136 8.52 -32.39 -2.77
C LYS A 136 10.01 -32.03 -2.55
N GLU A 137 10.53 -31.09 -3.32
CA GLU A 137 11.90 -30.57 -3.17
C GLU A 137 11.97 -29.51 -2.06
N VAL A 138 11.83 -29.93 -0.80
CA VAL A 138 11.69 -29.06 0.39
C VAL A 138 12.81 -28.02 0.49
N LYS A 139 14.07 -28.46 0.38
CA LYS A 139 15.24 -27.59 0.57
C LYS A 139 15.32 -26.46 -0.46
N LYS A 140 14.98 -26.74 -1.73
CA LYS A 140 15.00 -25.74 -2.82
C LYS A 140 13.78 -24.83 -2.74
N THR A 141 12.63 -25.38 -2.35
CA THR A 141 11.39 -24.62 -2.09
C THR A 141 11.61 -23.59 -0.99
N CYS A 142 12.21 -23.97 0.15
CA CYS A 142 12.49 -23.04 1.26
C CYS A 142 13.42 -21.90 0.84
N VAL A 143 14.42 -22.16 0.00
CA VAL A 143 15.33 -21.13 -0.51
C VAL A 143 14.60 -20.08 -1.35
N LEU A 144 13.74 -20.53 -2.26
CA LEU A 144 12.93 -19.60 -3.06
C LEU A 144 11.97 -18.81 -2.19
N LEU A 145 11.32 -19.46 -1.22
CA LEU A 145 10.42 -18.79 -0.29
C LEU A 145 11.14 -17.77 0.56
N ASP A 146 12.29 -18.10 1.12
CA ASP A 146 13.10 -17.14 1.88
C ASP A 146 13.50 -15.95 1.02
N LEU A 147 13.84 -16.16 -0.25
CA LEU A 147 14.20 -15.07 -1.15
C LEU A 147 13.01 -14.19 -1.53
N ILE A 148 11.85 -14.80 -1.81
CA ILE A 148 10.61 -14.10 -2.11
C ILE A 148 10.19 -13.31 -0.87
N TYR A 149 10.05 -13.94 0.29
CA TYR A 149 9.56 -13.28 1.51
C TYR A 149 10.57 -12.33 2.17
N ALA A 150 11.88 -12.48 1.96
CA ALA A 150 12.86 -11.50 2.45
C ALA A 150 12.82 -10.18 1.67
N ASN A 151 12.42 -10.22 0.39
CA ASN A 151 12.45 -9.08 -0.53
C ASN A 151 11.05 -8.56 -0.92
N SER A 152 9.99 -9.25 -0.54
CA SER A 152 8.61 -8.80 -0.66
C SER A 152 8.30 -7.89 0.52
N CYS A 153 8.30 -6.57 0.28
CA CYS A 153 7.92 -5.59 1.30
C CYS A 153 6.39 -5.45 1.43
N SER A 154 5.62 -6.04 0.51
CA SER A 154 4.15 -6.00 0.50
C SER A 154 3.57 -7.42 0.34
N PHE A 155 2.44 -7.66 1.00
CA PHE A 155 1.71 -8.94 1.00
C PHE A 155 1.11 -9.31 -0.37
N ASP A 156 1.03 -8.36 -1.31
CA ASP A 156 0.26 -8.51 -2.55
C ASP A 156 0.95 -9.27 -3.68
N ASP A 157 2.28 -9.37 -3.65
CA ASP A 157 3.05 -10.01 -4.72
C ASP A 157 2.98 -11.57 -4.70
N SER A 158 2.24 -12.18 -3.76
CA SER A 158 2.31 -13.63 -3.49
C SER A 158 0.96 -14.38 -3.39
N SER A 159 -0.16 -13.78 -3.81
CA SER A 159 -1.50 -14.37 -3.60
C SER A 159 -1.68 -15.74 -4.28
N PHE A 160 -1.14 -15.92 -5.48
CA PHE A 160 -1.23 -17.20 -6.20
C PHE A 160 -0.45 -18.32 -5.49
N PHE A 161 0.79 -18.05 -5.08
CA PHE A 161 1.57 -19.01 -4.33
C PHE A 161 0.94 -19.31 -2.97
N LEU A 162 0.41 -18.31 -2.27
CA LEU A 162 -0.27 -18.47 -0.98
C LEU A 162 -1.48 -19.40 -1.08
N HIS A 163 -2.29 -19.31 -2.13
CA HIS A 163 -3.38 -20.24 -2.38
C HIS A 163 -2.88 -21.66 -2.64
N GLN A 164 -1.81 -21.83 -3.42
CA GLN A 164 -1.23 -23.14 -3.70
C GLN A 164 -0.58 -23.76 -2.45
N PHE A 165 0.06 -22.95 -1.62
CA PHE A 165 0.62 -23.40 -0.35
C PHE A 165 -0.47 -23.73 0.67
N ALA A 166 -1.55 -22.94 0.72
CA ALA A 166 -2.74 -23.27 1.50
C ALA A 166 -3.38 -24.59 1.04
N HIS A 167 -3.39 -24.89 -0.26
CA HIS A 167 -3.78 -26.20 -0.77
C HIS A 167 -2.85 -27.31 -0.26
N VAL A 168 -1.53 -27.10 -0.26
CA VAL A 168 -0.59 -28.09 0.31
C VAL A 168 -0.82 -28.31 1.80
N ILE A 169 -1.12 -27.25 2.56
CA ILE A 169 -1.51 -27.38 3.98
C ILE A 169 -2.75 -28.28 4.14
N LEU A 170 -3.69 -28.22 3.19
CA LEU A 170 -4.90 -29.04 3.20
C LEU A 170 -4.64 -30.49 2.76
N THR A 171 -3.70 -30.72 1.84
CA THR A 171 -3.50 -32.04 1.23
C THR A 171 -2.31 -32.84 1.76
N ASP A 172 -1.28 -32.19 2.28
CA ASP A 172 -0.03 -32.80 2.74
C ASP A 172 0.54 -31.99 3.93
N ALA A 173 -0.05 -32.22 5.11
CA ALA A 173 0.27 -31.47 6.32
C ALA A 173 1.72 -31.67 6.79
N ASP A 174 2.29 -32.87 6.59
CA ASP A 174 3.67 -33.19 6.96
C ASP A 174 4.66 -32.39 6.11
N LEU A 175 4.42 -32.32 4.79
CA LEU A 175 5.22 -31.48 3.89
C LEU A 175 5.14 -29.99 4.26
N ALA A 176 3.93 -29.51 4.62
CA ALA A 176 3.74 -28.14 5.05
C ALA A 176 4.50 -27.83 6.35
N GLN A 177 4.45 -28.73 7.34
CA GLN A 177 5.23 -28.61 8.57
C GLN A 177 6.74 -28.60 8.29
N GLU A 178 7.21 -29.51 7.44
CA GLU A 178 8.64 -29.60 7.09
C GLU A 178 9.13 -28.32 6.41
N ILE A 179 8.34 -27.73 5.52
CA ILE A 179 8.67 -26.45 4.88
C ILE A 179 8.70 -25.34 5.91
N VAL A 180 7.63 -25.16 6.71
CA VAL A 180 7.57 -24.08 7.70
C VAL A 180 8.72 -24.18 8.69
N LYS A 181 9.06 -25.38 9.16
CA LYS A 181 10.19 -25.62 10.06
C LYS A 181 11.52 -25.15 9.48
N ASN A 182 11.74 -25.37 8.18
CA ASN A 182 12.98 -25.06 7.46
C ASN A 182 13.09 -23.61 6.97
N LEU A 183 12.04 -22.80 7.07
CA LEU A 183 12.07 -21.37 6.71
C LEU A 183 12.83 -20.53 7.74
N ARG A 184 13.42 -19.42 7.28
CA ARG A 184 14.02 -18.43 8.19
C ARG A 184 12.94 -17.70 9.01
N TYR A 185 13.33 -17.18 10.18
CA TYR A 185 12.42 -16.47 11.09
C TYR A 185 11.60 -15.37 10.42
N ARG A 186 12.24 -14.52 9.60
CA ARG A 186 11.56 -13.42 8.88
C ARG A 186 10.49 -13.93 7.91
N SER A 187 10.80 -15.00 7.18
CA SER A 187 9.88 -15.64 6.24
C SER A 187 8.73 -16.33 6.97
N LYS A 188 9.02 -17.04 8.07
CA LYS A 188 8.02 -17.64 8.97
C LYS A 188 7.01 -16.60 9.48
N ARG A 189 7.48 -15.41 9.88
CA ARG A 189 6.62 -14.29 10.32
C ARG A 189 5.72 -13.77 9.22
N ASN A 190 6.25 -13.49 8.03
CA ASN A 190 5.46 -13.00 6.90
C ASN A 190 4.42 -14.04 6.47
N LEU A 191 4.80 -15.32 6.48
CA LEU A 191 3.93 -16.43 6.16
C LEU A 191 2.79 -16.61 7.18
N LEU A 192 3.08 -16.44 8.47
CA LEU A 192 2.09 -16.49 9.53
C LEU A 192 0.96 -15.48 9.32
N GLU A 193 1.30 -14.23 9.04
CA GLU A 193 0.32 -13.16 8.79
C GLU A 193 -0.60 -13.51 7.59
N SER A 194 -0.08 -14.22 6.59
CA SER A 194 -0.88 -14.77 5.49
C SER A 194 -1.79 -15.89 5.97
N PHE A 195 -1.27 -16.86 6.73
CA PHE A 195 -2.07 -18.01 7.19
C PHE A 195 -3.18 -17.65 8.16
N LEU A 196 -2.98 -16.64 9.01
CA LEU A 196 -4.04 -16.15 9.90
C LEU A 196 -5.30 -15.76 9.12
N ASN A 197 -5.16 -15.26 7.88
CA ASN A 197 -6.30 -14.82 7.08
C ASN A 197 -6.85 -15.90 6.14
N PHE A 198 -5.98 -16.76 5.60
CA PHE A 198 -6.35 -17.66 4.49
C PHE A 198 -6.41 -19.15 4.85
N CYS A 199 -5.87 -19.58 5.99
CA CYS A 199 -5.84 -20.99 6.36
C CYS A 199 -7.18 -21.43 6.99
N PRO A 200 -7.81 -22.53 6.53
CA PRO A 200 -8.96 -23.13 7.20
C PRO A 200 -8.66 -23.55 8.66
N THR A 201 -9.67 -23.47 9.53
CA THR A 201 -9.58 -23.74 10.98
C THR A 201 -9.06 -25.13 11.33
N PHE A 202 -9.49 -26.16 10.61
CA PHE A 202 -9.09 -27.55 10.84
C PHE A 202 -7.59 -27.78 10.57
N SER A 203 -7.06 -27.19 9.50
CA SER A 203 -5.70 -27.46 9.01
C SER A 203 -4.63 -26.60 9.68
N PHE A 204 -4.99 -25.48 10.31
CA PHE A 204 -4.01 -24.65 11.01
C PHE A 204 -3.44 -25.32 12.26
N SER A 205 -4.16 -26.30 12.83
CA SER A 205 -3.72 -27.05 14.01
C SER A 205 -2.33 -27.67 13.86
N THR A 206 -2.04 -28.21 12.69
CA THR A 206 -0.76 -28.86 12.37
C THR A 206 0.38 -27.86 12.22
N LEU A 207 0.09 -26.58 11.96
CA LEU A 207 1.08 -25.53 11.79
C LEU A 207 1.45 -24.80 13.08
N ILE A 208 0.69 -24.99 14.17
CA ILE A 208 0.95 -24.30 15.44
C ILE A 208 2.35 -24.65 15.96
N GLN A 209 2.70 -25.94 16.03
CA GLN A 209 3.99 -26.39 16.55
C GLN A 209 5.20 -25.79 15.80
N PRO A 210 5.33 -25.87 14.46
CA PRO A 210 6.46 -25.27 13.77
C PRO A 210 6.48 -23.73 13.81
N LEU A 211 5.36 -23.08 14.16
CA LEU A 211 5.27 -21.64 14.36
C LEU A 211 5.50 -21.21 15.83
N GLN A 212 5.53 -22.14 16.79
CA GLN A 212 5.71 -21.82 18.23
C GLN A 212 6.98 -21.02 18.51
N GLU A 213 8.08 -21.28 17.80
CA GLU A 213 9.35 -20.54 17.91
C GLU A 213 9.18 -19.02 17.68
N ILE A 214 8.21 -18.61 16.85
CA ILE A 214 7.94 -17.19 16.58
C ILE A 214 7.40 -16.50 17.83
N PHE A 215 6.63 -17.23 18.63
CA PHE A 215 5.77 -16.69 19.68
C PHE A 215 6.33 -16.89 21.09
N LEU A 216 7.00 -18.02 21.34
CA LEU A 216 7.60 -18.33 22.64
C LEU A 216 8.84 -17.48 22.92
N ALA A 217 9.58 -17.07 21.88
CA ALA A 217 10.78 -16.26 22.04
C ALA A 217 10.51 -14.78 22.37
N LYS A 218 9.30 -14.26 22.07
CA LYS A 218 8.95 -12.84 22.20
C LYS A 218 7.45 -12.65 22.49
N SER A 219 7.02 -12.84 23.75
CA SER A 219 5.63 -12.62 24.20
C SER A 219 5.06 -11.27 23.74
N PHE A 220 5.88 -10.22 23.71
CA PHE A 220 5.54 -8.89 23.20
C PHE A 220 5.06 -8.87 21.73
N ASN A 221 5.67 -9.65 20.85
CA ASN A 221 5.29 -9.68 19.44
C ASN A 221 3.91 -10.32 19.24
N LEU A 222 3.59 -11.35 20.03
CA LEU A 222 2.29 -12.00 19.99
C LEU A 222 1.21 -11.04 20.52
N LEU A 223 1.47 -10.32 21.61
CA LEU A 223 0.58 -9.27 22.11
C LEU A 223 0.33 -8.18 21.06
N ARG A 224 1.38 -7.72 20.38
CA ARG A 224 1.27 -6.75 19.28
C ARG A 224 0.43 -7.27 18.12
N LEU A 225 0.47 -8.56 17.80
CA LEU A 225 -0.39 -9.17 16.78
C LEU A 225 -1.85 -9.25 17.23
N CYS A 226 -2.10 -9.56 18.50
CA CYS A 226 -3.46 -9.63 19.05
C CYS A 226 -4.14 -8.26 19.15
N VAL A 227 -3.38 -7.24 19.52
CA VAL A 227 -3.88 -5.88 19.81
C VAL A 227 -3.80 -4.95 18.60
N GLY A 228 -2.86 -5.19 17.67
CA GLY A 228 -2.57 -4.30 16.57
C GLY A 228 -3.62 -4.33 15.45
N ARG A 229 -3.27 -5.00 14.34
CA ARG A 229 -4.12 -5.03 13.13
C ARG A 229 -5.39 -5.84 13.37
N LEU A 230 -6.53 -5.33 12.90
CA LEU A 230 -7.79 -6.07 12.92
C LEU A 230 -7.74 -7.27 11.97
N LEU A 231 -8.08 -8.45 12.48
CA LEU A 231 -8.11 -9.72 11.77
C LEU A 231 -9.55 -10.18 11.52
N GLY A 232 -9.73 -10.98 10.47
CA GLY A 232 -10.99 -11.70 10.25
C GLY A 232 -11.25 -12.73 11.35
N ARG A 233 -12.48 -13.26 11.42
CA ARG A 233 -12.90 -14.25 12.43
C ARG A 233 -11.95 -15.47 12.52
N ASN A 234 -11.52 -15.99 11.37
CA ASN A 234 -10.57 -17.11 11.31
C ASN A 234 -9.23 -16.74 11.94
N GLY A 235 -8.70 -15.56 11.64
CA GLY A 235 -7.45 -15.07 12.22
C GLY A 235 -7.53 -14.86 13.73
N GLN A 236 -8.66 -14.35 14.22
CA GLN A 236 -8.93 -14.21 15.66
C GLN A 236 -8.97 -15.57 16.36
N PHE A 237 -9.63 -16.56 15.74
CA PHE A 237 -9.67 -17.94 16.25
C PHE A 237 -8.27 -18.58 16.28
N HIS A 238 -7.52 -18.47 15.19
CA HIS A 238 -6.16 -19.00 15.09
C HIS A 238 -5.21 -18.36 16.09
N LEU A 239 -5.28 -17.04 16.28
CA LEU A 239 -4.53 -16.35 17.32
C LEU A 239 -4.92 -16.82 18.72
N GLY A 240 -6.20 -17.04 19.00
CA GLY A 240 -6.64 -17.61 20.28
C GLY A 240 -5.97 -18.95 20.58
N ARG A 241 -5.86 -19.84 19.58
CA ARG A 241 -5.15 -21.12 19.72
C ARG A 241 -3.65 -20.95 19.91
N ILE A 242 -3.03 -20.00 19.21
CA ILE A 242 -1.60 -19.68 19.38
C ILE A 242 -1.35 -19.14 20.79
N VAL A 243 -2.17 -18.22 21.28
CA VAL A 243 -2.09 -17.65 22.63
C VAL A 243 -2.21 -18.75 23.68
N ALA A 244 -3.19 -19.65 23.54
CA ALA A 244 -3.32 -20.77 24.46
C ALA A 244 -2.11 -21.71 24.44
N ALA A 245 -1.54 -21.98 23.25
CA ALA A 245 -0.35 -22.79 23.09
C ALA A 245 0.94 -22.10 23.59
N ALA A 246 1.00 -20.77 23.54
CA ALA A 246 2.10 -19.97 24.08
C ALA A 246 2.14 -19.97 25.61
N GLY A 247 0.99 -20.22 26.25
CA GLY A 247 0.86 -20.49 27.68
C GLY A 247 0.11 -19.42 28.46
N TYR A 248 -0.02 -19.68 29.76
CA TYR A 248 -0.81 -18.87 30.69
C TYR A 248 -0.37 -17.40 30.71
N GLU A 249 0.93 -17.12 30.79
CA GLU A 249 1.45 -15.75 30.94
C GLU A 249 1.03 -14.82 29.80
N VAL A 250 1.06 -15.32 28.56
CA VAL A 250 0.66 -14.55 27.37
C VAL A 250 -0.85 -14.30 27.37
N TRP A 251 -1.63 -15.34 27.70
CA TRP A 251 -3.07 -15.18 27.82
C TRP A 251 -3.46 -14.21 28.94
N LYS A 252 -2.78 -14.30 30.09
CA LYS A 252 -2.99 -13.42 31.24
C LYS A 252 -2.64 -11.97 30.90
N ALA A 253 -1.55 -11.72 30.18
CA ALA A 253 -1.20 -10.39 29.71
C ALA A 253 -2.27 -9.78 28.79
N LEU A 254 -2.94 -10.60 27.95
CA LEU A 254 -4.10 -10.13 27.17
C LEU A 254 -5.31 -9.81 28.04
N VAL A 255 -5.57 -10.60 29.08
CA VAL A 255 -6.64 -10.33 30.05
C VAL A 255 -6.37 -9.04 30.80
N ASP A 256 -5.12 -8.80 31.21
CA ASP A 256 -4.73 -7.56 31.88
C ASP A 256 -4.84 -6.35 30.95
N TYR A 257 -4.42 -6.48 29.69
CA TYR A 257 -4.65 -5.46 28.66
C TYR A 257 -6.13 -5.13 28.48
N TRP A 258 -6.99 -6.17 28.40
CA TRP A 258 -8.44 -5.99 28.31
C TRP A 258 -9.05 -5.36 29.57
N ALA A 259 -8.43 -5.57 30.73
CA ALA A 259 -8.90 -5.09 32.03
C ALA A 259 -8.45 -3.66 32.39
N ASP A 260 -7.45 -3.12 31.70
CA ASP A 260 -6.87 -1.80 31.98
C ASP A 260 -7.85 -0.65 31.67
N GLU A 261 -8.07 0.24 32.65
CA GLU A 261 -8.99 1.38 32.52
C GLU A 261 -8.65 2.31 31.34
N ASN A 262 -7.35 2.57 31.10
CA ASN A 262 -6.91 3.39 29.98
C ASN A 262 -7.27 2.73 28.65
N ILE A 263 -7.07 1.41 28.55
CA ILE A 263 -7.44 0.66 27.34
C ILE A 263 -8.94 0.70 27.12
N VAL A 264 -9.74 0.46 28.15
CA VAL A 264 -11.20 0.51 28.05
C VAL A 264 -11.70 1.88 27.62
N ARG A 265 -11.07 2.96 28.09
CA ARG A 265 -11.47 4.34 27.80
C ARG A 265 -10.95 4.87 26.45
N LYS A 266 -9.76 4.47 26.01
CA LYS A 266 -9.03 5.09 24.89
C LYS A 266 -8.93 4.23 23.63
N VAL A 267 -9.09 2.91 23.72
CA VAL A 267 -8.90 2.00 22.59
C VAL A 267 -10.24 1.74 21.88
N SER A 268 -10.18 1.64 20.55
CA SER A 268 -11.34 1.44 19.68
C SER A 268 -12.17 0.21 20.10
N VAL A 269 -13.48 0.31 19.88
CA VAL A 269 -14.42 -0.77 20.22
C VAL A 269 -14.06 -2.04 19.45
N GLU A 270 -13.68 -1.94 18.17
CA GLU A 270 -13.32 -3.07 17.30
C GLU A 270 -12.08 -3.80 17.79
N GLN A 271 -11.06 -3.06 18.23
CA GLN A 271 -9.84 -3.65 18.80
C GLN A 271 -10.15 -4.33 20.13
N ARG A 272 -10.97 -3.72 20.99
CA ARG A 272 -11.42 -4.35 22.24
C ARG A 272 -12.26 -5.60 21.99
N ILE A 273 -13.13 -5.60 20.97
CA ILE A 273 -13.89 -6.76 20.52
C ILE A 273 -12.95 -7.87 20.03
N GLN A 274 -11.94 -7.54 19.23
CA GLN A 274 -10.95 -8.51 18.75
C GLN A 274 -10.21 -9.16 19.92
N VAL A 275 -9.70 -8.36 20.85
CA VAL A 275 -9.00 -8.88 22.04
C VAL A 275 -9.94 -9.77 22.86
N ALA A 276 -11.18 -9.34 23.11
CA ALA A 276 -12.20 -10.14 23.78
C ALA A 276 -12.45 -11.49 23.10
N LYS A 277 -12.57 -11.50 21.76
CA LYS A 277 -12.74 -12.73 20.96
C LYS A 277 -11.52 -13.64 21.05
N ILE A 278 -10.30 -13.09 20.95
CA ILE A 278 -9.06 -13.87 21.07
C ILE A 278 -8.96 -14.50 22.47
N ILE A 279 -9.26 -13.74 23.53
CA ILE A 279 -9.30 -14.24 24.91
C ILE A 279 -10.31 -15.38 25.06
N ALA A 280 -11.51 -15.20 24.51
CA ALA A 280 -12.59 -16.18 24.55
C ALA A 280 -12.30 -17.44 23.74
N PHE A 281 -11.60 -17.34 22.61
CA PHE A 281 -11.13 -18.52 21.89
C PHE A 281 -10.00 -19.21 22.64
N ALA A 282 -9.04 -18.45 23.16
CA ALA A 282 -7.90 -19.00 23.89
C ALA A 282 -8.31 -19.75 25.16
N VAL A 283 -9.28 -19.23 25.92
CA VAL A 283 -9.69 -19.83 27.21
C VAL A 283 -10.21 -21.27 27.06
N ASP A 284 -10.79 -21.61 25.91
CA ASP A 284 -11.30 -22.97 25.65
C ASP A 284 -10.18 -24.00 25.44
N TYR A 285 -8.96 -23.55 25.11
CA TYR A 285 -7.78 -24.35 24.80
C TYR A 285 -6.64 -24.24 25.85
N LEU A 286 -6.84 -23.51 26.94
CA LEU A 286 -5.83 -23.41 27.99
C LEU A 286 -5.58 -24.77 28.68
N PRO A 287 -4.32 -25.11 29.03
CA PRO A 287 -4.02 -26.31 29.79
C PRO A 287 -4.71 -26.30 31.16
N LYS A 288 -5.14 -27.48 31.65
CA LYS A 288 -5.72 -27.61 33.00
C LYS A 288 -4.81 -27.11 34.12
N LEU A 289 -3.49 -27.12 33.92
CA LEU A 289 -2.54 -26.57 34.90
C LEU A 289 -2.80 -25.08 35.21
N THR A 290 -3.47 -24.36 34.30
CA THR A 290 -3.84 -22.94 34.45
C THR A 290 -4.82 -22.68 35.60
N TYR A 291 -5.58 -23.70 36.04
CA TYR A 291 -6.54 -23.56 37.15
C TYR A 291 -5.87 -23.19 38.48
N LYS A 292 -4.56 -23.44 38.64
CA LYS A 292 -3.82 -23.04 39.84
C LYS A 292 -3.75 -21.51 40.03
N PHE A 293 -3.89 -20.74 38.95
CA PHE A 293 -3.87 -19.28 38.97
C PHE A 293 -5.27 -18.65 39.02
N ARG A 294 -6.32 -19.45 39.31
CA ARG A 294 -7.71 -18.98 39.44
C ARG A 294 -7.86 -17.67 40.22
N PRO A 295 -7.29 -17.46 41.42
CA PRO A 295 -7.52 -16.23 42.17
C PRO A 295 -7.01 -14.96 41.44
N GLU A 296 -5.85 -15.04 40.80
CA GLU A 296 -5.28 -13.93 40.03
C GLU A 296 -6.10 -13.63 38.77
N ILE A 297 -6.57 -14.68 38.09
CA ILE A 297 -7.43 -14.55 36.91
C ILE A 297 -8.74 -13.87 37.28
N ILE A 298 -9.41 -14.34 38.35
CA ILE A 298 -10.68 -13.77 38.80
C ILE A 298 -10.50 -12.32 39.27
N SER A 299 -9.37 -11.97 39.88
CA SER A 299 -9.03 -10.60 40.25
C SER A 299 -8.94 -9.67 39.02
N SER A 300 -8.14 -10.05 38.00
CA SER A 300 -8.03 -9.27 36.75
C SER A 300 -9.35 -9.18 36.00
N VAL A 301 -10.11 -10.28 35.91
CA VAL A 301 -11.45 -10.28 35.28
C VAL A 301 -12.41 -9.36 36.04
N SER A 302 -12.39 -9.37 37.36
CA SER A 302 -13.23 -8.50 38.18
C SER A 302 -12.87 -7.02 38.00
N SER A 303 -11.59 -6.70 37.91
CA SER A 303 -11.11 -5.34 37.63
C SER A 303 -11.59 -4.87 36.25
N GLY A 304 -11.34 -5.66 35.21
CA GLY A 304 -11.77 -5.33 33.85
C GLY A 304 -13.28 -5.21 33.73
N PHE A 305 -14.02 -6.15 34.33
CA PHE A 305 -15.48 -6.11 34.35
C PHE A 305 -16.02 -4.80 34.92
N ARG A 306 -15.48 -4.30 36.05
CA ARG A 306 -15.86 -2.99 36.60
C ARG A 306 -15.53 -1.84 35.66
N ASN A 307 -14.35 -1.85 35.04
CA ASN A 307 -13.91 -0.80 34.13
C ASN A 307 -14.78 -0.72 32.86
N HIS A 308 -15.19 -1.86 32.30
CA HIS A 308 -16.12 -1.93 31.17
C HIS A 308 -17.55 -1.56 31.58
N LEU A 309 -18.02 -1.94 32.77
CA LEU A 309 -19.34 -1.52 33.28
C LEU A 309 -19.45 -0.02 33.52
N ALA A 310 -18.35 0.63 33.88
CA ALA A 310 -18.31 2.08 34.07
C ALA A 310 -18.45 2.88 32.76
N GLN A 311 -18.45 2.23 31.60
CA GLN A 311 -18.62 2.88 30.30
C GLN A 311 -20.09 3.31 30.07
N SER A 312 -20.27 4.47 29.43
CA SER A 312 -21.59 5.05 29.16
C SER A 312 -22.36 4.31 28.05
N ALA A 313 -21.67 3.82 27.02
CA ALA A 313 -22.27 3.11 25.89
C ALA A 313 -22.60 1.65 26.23
N SER A 314 -23.76 1.17 25.77
CA SER A 314 -24.23 -0.21 26.03
C SER A 314 -23.29 -1.26 25.42
N ASP A 315 -22.83 -1.04 24.19
CA ASP A 315 -21.94 -1.98 23.49
C ASP A 315 -20.61 -2.19 24.21
N ASN A 316 -20.09 -1.14 24.85
CA ASN A 316 -18.86 -1.22 25.65
C ASN A 316 -19.06 -2.04 26.92
N ARG A 317 -20.22 -1.93 27.56
CA ARG A 317 -20.58 -2.77 28.71
C ARG A 317 -20.78 -4.22 28.28
N ASP A 318 -21.43 -4.45 27.14
CA ASP A 318 -21.69 -5.80 26.59
C ASP A 318 -20.39 -6.58 26.32
N ILE A 319 -19.34 -5.92 25.81
CA ILE A 319 -18.00 -6.53 25.66
C ILE A 319 -17.46 -7.01 27.01
N GLY A 320 -17.53 -6.15 28.02
CA GLY A 320 -17.14 -6.46 29.39
C GLY A 320 -17.87 -7.67 29.96
N MET A 321 -19.20 -7.61 29.89
CA MET A 321 -20.11 -8.62 30.43
C MET A 321 -19.94 -9.98 29.77
N LEU A 322 -19.89 -10.04 28.44
CA LEU A 322 -19.77 -11.29 27.69
C LEU A 322 -18.40 -11.95 27.88
N THR A 323 -17.32 -11.17 27.84
CA THR A 323 -15.96 -11.69 28.02
C THR A 323 -15.76 -12.21 29.44
N ALA A 324 -16.22 -11.46 30.45
CA ALA A 324 -16.19 -11.90 31.84
C ALA A 324 -17.02 -13.17 32.05
N LYS A 325 -18.25 -13.22 31.52
CA LYS A 325 -19.11 -14.42 31.57
C LYS A 325 -18.42 -15.64 30.98
N LYS A 326 -17.75 -15.51 29.83
CA LYS A 326 -17.01 -16.61 29.21
C LYS A 326 -15.84 -17.09 30.08
N ILE A 327 -15.01 -16.19 30.59
CA ILE A 327 -13.86 -16.58 31.43
C ILE A 327 -14.33 -17.21 32.75
N VAL A 328 -15.31 -16.60 33.41
CA VAL A 328 -15.90 -17.09 34.66
C VAL A 328 -16.54 -18.47 34.43
N SER A 329 -17.22 -18.71 33.31
CA SER A 329 -17.80 -20.03 33.02
C SER A 329 -16.78 -21.17 32.95
N VAL A 330 -15.51 -20.86 32.67
CA VAL A 330 -14.42 -21.85 32.60
C VAL A 330 -13.71 -22.00 33.96
N PHE A 331 -13.41 -20.90 34.64
CA PHE A 331 -12.62 -20.91 35.88
C PHE A 331 -13.44 -20.95 37.17
N ASP A 332 -14.70 -20.53 37.12
CA ASP A 332 -15.64 -20.47 38.24
C ASP A 332 -17.08 -20.81 37.78
N PRO A 333 -17.32 -22.07 37.40
CA PRO A 333 -18.61 -22.49 36.81
C PRO A 333 -19.79 -22.43 37.79
N GLU A 334 -19.53 -22.32 39.10
CA GLU A 334 -20.57 -22.14 40.12
C GLU A 334 -21.15 -20.73 40.10
N THR A 335 -20.34 -19.75 39.68
CA THR A 335 -20.74 -18.34 39.58
C THR A 335 -21.53 -18.11 38.28
N LYS A 336 -22.85 -17.93 38.41
CA LYS A 336 -23.72 -17.58 37.28
C LYS A 336 -23.80 -16.07 37.11
N LEU A 337 -23.23 -15.58 36.02
CA LEU A 337 -23.37 -14.20 35.57
C LEU A 337 -24.44 -14.13 34.49
N ASP A 338 -25.61 -13.58 34.81
CA ASP A 338 -26.72 -13.39 33.88
C ASP A 338 -26.97 -11.91 33.63
N PHE A 339 -27.00 -11.55 32.35
CA PHE A 339 -27.11 -10.18 31.87
C PHE A 339 -28.12 -10.13 30.72
N GLU A 340 -28.91 -9.06 30.66
CA GLU A 340 -29.74 -8.73 29.50
C GLU A 340 -28.85 -8.09 28.42
N ILE A 341 -28.49 -8.86 27.39
CA ILE A 341 -27.57 -8.42 26.35
C ILE A 341 -28.34 -7.66 25.27
N THR A 342 -27.93 -6.42 24.98
CA THR A 342 -28.52 -5.59 23.92
C THR A 342 -27.97 -5.91 22.54
N ASN A 343 -26.71 -6.34 22.43
CA ASN A 343 -26.03 -6.57 21.14
C ASN A 343 -25.97 -8.06 20.73
N SER A 344 -26.79 -8.43 19.74
CA SER A 344 -26.94 -9.80 19.20
C SER A 344 -25.68 -10.34 18.49
N GLU A 345 -24.85 -9.49 17.92
CA GLU A 345 -23.71 -9.91 17.08
C GLU A 345 -22.50 -10.37 17.92
N LEU A 346 -22.25 -9.73 19.08
CA LEU A 346 -21.19 -10.13 20.03
C LEU A 346 -21.52 -11.42 20.78
N ALA A 347 -22.80 -11.62 21.11
CA ALA A 347 -23.28 -12.82 21.76
C ALA A 347 -23.02 -14.07 20.90
N SER A 348 -23.22 -13.97 19.57
CA SER A 348 -22.98 -15.09 18.64
C SER A 348 -21.52 -15.57 18.63
N VAL A 349 -20.53 -14.69 18.83
CA VAL A 349 -19.11 -15.05 18.75
C VAL A 349 -18.54 -15.54 20.09
N LEU A 350 -19.05 -15.04 21.22
CA LEU A 350 -18.52 -15.36 22.55
C LEU A 350 -19.24 -16.55 23.22
N ILE A 351 -20.44 -16.91 22.75
CA ILE A 351 -21.27 -17.99 23.32
C ILE A 351 -21.19 -19.29 22.50
N GLU A 352 -20.68 -19.25 21.26
CA GLU A 352 -20.46 -20.46 20.47
C GLU A 352 -19.51 -21.43 21.21
N LYS A 353 -20.00 -22.64 21.51
CA LYS A 353 -19.16 -23.75 21.95
C LYS A 353 -18.48 -24.34 20.73
N HIS A 354 -17.16 -24.16 20.61
CA HIS A 354 -16.36 -24.87 19.61
C HIS A 354 -16.12 -26.32 20.05
N ASP A 355 -17.18 -27.15 19.99
CA ASP A 355 -17.15 -28.54 20.48
C ASP A 355 -16.39 -29.51 19.55
N ASP A 356 -16.21 -29.22 18.26
CA ASP A 356 -15.73 -30.22 17.29
C ASP A 356 -14.21 -30.45 17.23
N CYS A 357 -13.38 -29.57 17.82
CA CYS A 357 -11.90 -29.67 17.74
C CYS A 357 -11.19 -29.94 19.08
N ARG A 358 -11.94 -29.94 20.20
CA ARG A 358 -11.38 -30.03 21.55
C ARG A 358 -10.76 -31.41 21.84
N GLN A 359 -11.36 -32.48 21.30
CA GLN A 359 -10.97 -33.87 21.61
C GLN A 359 -9.72 -34.36 20.84
N LYS A 360 -9.45 -33.83 19.64
CA LYS A 360 -8.26 -34.22 18.85
C LYS A 360 -6.99 -33.47 19.27
N THR A 361 -7.11 -32.23 19.75
CA THR A 361 -5.95 -31.40 20.11
C THR A 361 -5.42 -31.70 21.52
N MET A 362 -6.29 -32.04 22.48
CA MET A 362 -5.85 -32.38 23.85
C MET A 362 -5.04 -33.69 23.88
N LYS A 363 -5.38 -34.68 23.04
CA LYS A 363 -4.57 -35.91 22.88
C LYS A 363 -3.19 -35.67 22.25
N PHE A 364 -2.97 -34.53 21.58
CA PHE A 364 -1.69 -34.20 20.96
C PHE A 364 -0.77 -33.37 21.87
N LEU A 365 -1.36 -32.60 22.81
CA LEU A 365 -0.61 -31.81 23.81
C LEU A 365 -0.30 -32.60 25.09
N GLU A 366 -1.06 -33.67 25.37
CA GLU A 366 -0.79 -34.65 26.44
C GLU A 366 0.08 -35.80 25.92
N GLY A 367 1.14 -35.50 25.15
CA GLY A 367 2.10 -36.52 24.73
C GLY A 367 2.62 -37.31 25.95
N ASP A 368 2.53 -38.64 25.84
CA ASP A 368 2.92 -39.61 26.86
C ASP A 368 4.23 -39.22 27.54
N LYS A 369 4.12 -38.76 28.79
CA LYS A 369 5.25 -38.67 29.70
C LYS A 369 5.36 -40.01 30.40
N GLU A 370 6.10 -40.93 29.80
CA GLU A 370 6.84 -41.90 30.60
C GLU A 370 7.93 -41.13 31.36
N GLU A 371 7.88 -41.24 32.68
CA GLU A 371 8.87 -40.70 33.59
C GLU A 371 10.20 -41.42 33.34
N GLU A 372 11.16 -40.75 32.69
CA GLU A 372 12.57 -41.10 32.83
C GLU A 372 13.36 -39.89 33.33
N SER A 373 13.91 -40.07 34.53
CA SER A 373 14.90 -39.22 35.16
C SER A 373 16.13 -39.09 34.28
N VAL A 374 16.52 -37.88 33.91
CA VAL A 374 17.85 -37.62 33.36
C VAL A 374 18.55 -36.53 34.17
N THR A 375 19.72 -36.94 34.62
CA THR A 375 20.72 -36.26 35.43
C THR A 375 21.30 -35.03 34.73
N VAL A 376 21.62 -34.05 35.56
CA VAL A 376 22.38 -32.82 35.27
C VAL A 376 23.70 -33.17 34.59
N ILE A 377 23.96 -32.58 33.41
CA ILE A 377 25.33 -32.32 32.95
C ILE A 377 25.41 -30.87 32.50
N ASP A 378 26.17 -30.15 33.32
CA ASP A 378 26.72 -28.80 33.14
C ASP A 378 27.70 -28.77 31.96
N ASN A 379 27.72 -27.68 31.20
CA ASN A 379 28.89 -27.16 30.48
C ASN A 379 28.58 -25.75 29.94
N ASN A 380 29.26 -24.79 30.56
CA ASN A 380 29.36 -23.37 30.23
C ASN A 380 30.18 -23.10 28.95
N GLU A 381 30.23 -21.81 28.59
CA GLU A 381 31.08 -21.06 27.62
C GLU A 381 30.29 -20.55 26.38
N ASP A 382 30.13 -19.27 26.06
CA ASP A 382 30.33 -17.92 26.65
C ASP A 382 29.43 -16.98 25.78
N GLU A 383 28.65 -16.02 26.34
CA GLU A 383 28.86 -14.53 26.35
C GLU A 383 29.57 -13.95 25.10
N ASP A 384 29.24 -12.83 24.47
CA ASP A 384 28.43 -11.62 24.72
C ASP A 384 28.20 -11.00 23.30
N ASP A 385 27.15 -10.24 22.97
CA ASP A 385 27.12 -8.81 23.20
C ASP A 385 25.67 -8.29 23.22
N ASN A 386 25.31 -7.74 24.38
CA ASN A 386 24.22 -6.79 24.57
C ASN A 386 24.61 -5.40 24.05
N GLU A 387 23.74 -4.76 23.27
CA GLU A 387 23.65 -3.29 23.27
C GLU A 387 22.21 -2.84 23.58
N SER A 388 22.06 -2.53 24.86
CA SER A 388 21.26 -1.46 25.48
C SER A 388 20.01 -0.96 24.75
N LEU A 389 18.89 -1.35 25.35
CA LEU A 389 17.66 -0.57 25.45
C LEU A 389 17.98 0.88 25.79
N ASP A 390 17.56 1.80 24.92
CA ASP A 390 17.20 3.16 25.35
C ASP A 390 15.68 3.25 25.26
N SER A 391 15.06 3.31 26.44
CA SER A 391 13.66 3.66 26.61
C SER A 391 13.61 5.17 26.68
N ASP A 392 12.92 5.83 25.75
CA ASP A 392 12.26 7.10 26.01
C ASP A 392 11.11 7.29 25.00
N ASP A 393 9.92 7.48 25.59
CA ASP A 393 8.75 8.23 25.12
C ASP A 393 8.34 8.13 23.64
N LEU A 394 7.41 7.21 23.35
CA LEU A 394 6.48 7.36 22.22
C LEU A 394 5.06 7.47 22.76
N GLU A 395 4.67 8.72 22.97
CA GLU A 395 3.30 9.18 23.16
C GLU A 395 2.44 8.68 21.98
N PHE A 396 1.51 7.76 22.24
CA PHE A 396 0.57 7.30 21.22
C PHE A 396 -0.45 8.41 20.95
N GLU A 397 -0.30 9.13 19.84
CA GLU A 397 -1.39 9.97 19.31
C GLU A 397 -2.57 9.06 18.94
N GLN A 398 -3.69 9.23 19.65
CA GLN A 398 -4.95 8.53 19.44
C GLN A 398 -5.67 9.09 18.22
N PHE A 399 -6.01 8.23 17.27
CA PHE A 399 -7.04 8.51 16.25
C PHE A 399 -8.30 7.72 16.61
N GLU A 400 -9.32 8.42 17.08
CA GLU A 400 -10.70 7.91 17.24
C GLU A 400 -11.39 7.79 15.87
N PHE A 401 -12.21 6.75 15.69
CA PHE A 401 -13.22 6.72 14.63
C PHE A 401 -14.53 6.12 15.12
N GLU A 402 -15.61 6.88 14.92
CA GLU A 402 -16.99 6.40 14.88
C GLU A 402 -17.18 5.52 13.62
N THR A 403 -17.60 4.27 13.78
CA THR A 403 -17.95 3.41 12.63
C THR A 403 -19.40 3.64 12.22
N PRO A 404 -19.69 4.09 10.98
CA PRO A 404 -21.05 4.10 10.45
C PRO A 404 -21.55 2.65 10.29
N ASN A 405 -22.87 2.43 10.31
CA ASN A 405 -23.48 1.13 9.97
C ASN A 405 -23.03 0.69 8.57
N LEU A 406 -22.10 -0.26 8.48
CA LEU A 406 -21.53 -0.72 7.22
C LEU A 406 -22.42 -1.78 6.56
N SER A 407 -22.74 -1.58 5.29
CA SER A 407 -23.33 -2.60 4.42
C SER A 407 -22.48 -3.88 4.41
N LYS A 408 -23.11 -5.06 4.34
CA LYS A 408 -22.41 -6.36 4.20
C LYS A 408 -21.50 -6.45 2.97
N TYR A 409 -21.68 -5.55 2.00
CA TYR A 409 -20.90 -5.46 0.77
C TYR A 409 -19.72 -4.48 0.86
N SER A 410 -19.60 -3.73 1.96
CA SER A 410 -18.59 -2.68 2.12
C SER A 410 -17.21 -3.29 2.35
N PRO A 411 -16.20 -2.90 1.55
CA PRO A 411 -14.84 -3.38 1.75
C PRO A 411 -14.24 -2.84 3.04
N ARG A 412 -13.39 -3.64 3.68
CA ARG A 412 -12.73 -3.28 4.94
C ARG A 412 -11.39 -2.60 4.73
N PHE A 413 -10.76 -2.84 3.58
CA PHE A 413 -9.43 -2.33 3.26
C PHE A 413 -9.41 -1.64 1.89
N LEU A 414 -8.50 -0.68 1.73
CA LEU A 414 -8.37 0.09 0.49
C LEU A 414 -7.99 -0.81 -0.71
N LEU A 415 -7.16 -1.82 -0.48
CA LEU A 415 -6.79 -2.83 -1.48
C LEU A 415 -7.97 -3.74 -1.88
N GLU A 416 -8.85 -4.04 -0.93
CA GLU A 416 -10.06 -4.81 -1.23
C GLU A 416 -10.99 -3.96 -2.11
N ALA A 417 -11.15 -2.68 -1.76
CA ALA A 417 -11.91 -1.72 -2.56
C ALA A 417 -11.33 -1.58 -3.98
N SER A 418 -10.01 -1.42 -4.12
CA SER A 418 -9.35 -1.33 -5.44
C SER A 418 -9.62 -2.58 -6.27
N GLY A 419 -9.40 -3.76 -5.68
CA GLY A 419 -9.61 -5.04 -6.36
C GLY A 419 -11.08 -5.31 -6.74
N ILE A 420 -12.06 -4.80 -5.98
CA ILE A 420 -13.48 -4.86 -6.35
C ILE A 420 -13.76 -3.96 -7.55
N LEU A 421 -13.23 -2.74 -7.57
CA LEU A 421 -13.48 -1.78 -8.64
C LEU A 421 -12.89 -2.24 -9.99
N VAL A 422 -11.70 -2.85 -9.98
CA VAL A 422 -11.03 -3.37 -11.19
C VAL A 422 -11.39 -4.84 -11.50
N ASP A 423 -12.48 -5.35 -10.92
CA ASP A 423 -13.00 -6.72 -11.12
C ASP A 423 -12.06 -7.87 -10.69
N ARG A 424 -10.89 -7.60 -10.09
CA ARG A 424 -9.95 -8.62 -9.59
C ARG A 424 -10.54 -9.49 -8.48
N ASN A 425 -11.36 -8.89 -7.61
CA ASN A 425 -11.97 -9.55 -6.45
C ASN A 425 -13.42 -9.98 -6.70
N LEU A 426 -13.88 -9.95 -7.96
CA LEU A 426 -15.23 -10.37 -8.35
C LEU A 426 -15.14 -11.71 -9.11
N THR A 427 -15.77 -12.76 -8.58
CA THR A 427 -15.71 -14.08 -9.22
C THR A 427 -16.73 -14.20 -10.34
N GLN A 428 -16.41 -15.02 -11.36
CA GLN A 428 -17.34 -15.31 -12.46
C GLN A 428 -18.64 -15.99 -11.99
N SER A 429 -18.63 -16.62 -10.81
CA SER A 429 -19.79 -17.28 -10.22
C SER A 429 -20.80 -16.32 -9.56
N MET A 430 -20.46 -15.04 -9.39
CA MET A 430 -21.33 -14.04 -8.77
C MET A 430 -22.35 -13.48 -9.75
N SER A 431 -23.56 -13.20 -9.25
CA SER A 431 -24.59 -12.53 -10.05
C SER A 431 -24.20 -11.09 -10.36
N GLU A 432 -24.67 -10.56 -11.50
CA GLU A 432 -24.34 -9.19 -11.92
C GLU A 432 -24.88 -8.13 -10.93
N SER A 433 -26.03 -8.41 -10.30
CA SER A 433 -26.60 -7.59 -9.22
C SER A 433 -25.68 -7.53 -8.00
N GLU A 434 -25.02 -8.64 -7.65
CA GLU A 434 -24.09 -8.66 -6.51
C GLU A 434 -22.78 -7.94 -6.81
N LYS A 435 -22.27 -8.04 -8.04
CA LYS A 435 -21.07 -7.29 -8.47
C LYS A 435 -21.32 -5.79 -8.42
N SER A 436 -22.44 -5.34 -8.99
CA SER A 436 -22.85 -3.93 -8.97
C SER A 436 -22.96 -3.39 -7.53
N LYS A 437 -23.66 -4.11 -6.63
CA LYS A 437 -23.77 -3.73 -5.20
C LYS A 437 -22.42 -3.62 -4.49
N ARG A 438 -21.47 -4.50 -4.80
CA ARG A 438 -20.11 -4.44 -4.24
C ARG A 438 -19.31 -3.26 -4.76
N LYS A 439 -19.38 -2.96 -6.07
CA LYS A 439 -18.68 -1.81 -6.64
C LYS A 439 -19.20 -0.49 -6.07
N VAL A 440 -20.52 -0.33 -5.92
CA VAL A 440 -21.14 0.83 -5.27
C VAL A 440 -20.68 0.96 -3.82
N ALA A 441 -20.74 -0.13 -3.04
CA ALA A 441 -20.29 -0.13 -1.66
C ALA A 441 -18.78 0.14 -1.51
N ALA A 442 -17.97 -0.23 -2.50
CA ALA A 442 -16.55 0.11 -2.55
C ALA A 442 -16.34 1.61 -2.80
N LEU A 443 -17.02 2.20 -3.80
CA LEU A 443 -16.96 3.64 -4.05
C LEU A 443 -17.36 4.47 -2.83
N GLU A 444 -18.46 4.09 -2.17
CA GLU A 444 -18.95 4.77 -0.96
C GLU A 444 -17.93 4.74 0.17
N ARG A 445 -17.12 3.68 0.25
CA ARG A 445 -16.17 3.48 1.35
C ARG A 445 -14.78 4.08 1.10
N ILE A 446 -14.44 4.42 -0.15
CA ILE A 446 -13.12 4.99 -0.51
C ILE A 446 -12.79 6.27 0.24
N PRO A 447 -13.67 7.27 0.39
CA PRO A 447 -13.31 8.51 1.09
C PRO A 447 -12.78 8.27 2.50
N TYR A 448 -13.42 7.36 3.23
CA TYR A 448 -12.98 6.94 4.55
C TYR A 448 -11.66 6.14 4.49
N LEU A 449 -11.60 5.10 3.67
CA LEU A 449 -10.44 4.20 3.63
C LEU A 449 -9.17 4.91 3.17
N ALA A 450 -9.32 5.87 2.25
CA ALA A 450 -8.22 6.67 1.74
C ALA A 450 -7.64 7.57 2.84
N GLN A 451 -8.50 8.19 3.64
CA GLN A 451 -8.11 9.08 4.72
C GLN A 451 -7.42 8.33 5.87
N VAL A 452 -7.92 7.15 6.24
CA VAL A 452 -7.35 6.31 7.31
C VAL A 452 -6.01 5.69 6.89
N ASN A 453 -5.82 5.38 5.60
CA ASN A 453 -4.63 4.68 5.10
C ASN A 453 -3.80 5.53 4.14
N LYS A 454 -3.39 6.74 4.56
CA LYS A 454 -2.69 7.72 3.69
C LYS A 454 -1.52 7.14 2.87
N THR A 455 -0.70 6.28 3.48
CA THR A 455 0.46 5.65 2.81
C THR A 455 0.04 4.66 1.74
N SER A 456 -0.87 3.73 2.05
CA SER A 456 -1.39 2.76 1.07
C SER A 456 -2.19 3.44 -0.04
N SER A 457 -2.86 4.56 0.28
CA SER A 457 -3.53 5.39 -0.73
C SER A 457 -2.55 5.90 -1.77
N LYS A 458 -1.34 6.35 -1.37
CA LYS A 458 -0.28 6.80 -2.30
C LYS A 458 0.21 5.66 -3.20
N GLU A 459 0.34 4.46 -2.68
CA GLU A 459 0.80 3.28 -3.43
C GLU A 459 -0.26 2.76 -4.42
N LEU A 460 -1.55 2.86 -4.06
CA LEU A 460 -2.67 2.34 -4.84
C LEU A 460 -3.39 3.41 -5.69
N VAL A 461 -2.89 4.66 -5.74
CA VAL A 461 -3.55 5.76 -6.48
C VAL A 461 -3.91 5.35 -7.90
N ASP A 462 -2.97 4.76 -8.64
CA ASP A 462 -3.19 4.43 -10.05
C ASP A 462 -4.30 3.38 -10.21
N GLU A 463 -4.27 2.28 -9.43
CA GLU A 463 -5.27 1.21 -9.49
C GLU A 463 -6.66 1.72 -9.07
N LEU A 464 -6.72 2.52 -8.00
CA LEU A 464 -7.96 3.12 -7.53
C LEU A 464 -8.53 4.11 -8.55
N LEU A 465 -7.69 4.97 -9.13
CA LEU A 465 -8.12 5.92 -10.15
C LEU A 465 -8.66 5.19 -11.37
N THR A 466 -7.96 4.17 -11.87
CA THR A 466 -8.45 3.35 -12.98
C THR A 466 -9.81 2.72 -12.66
N GLY A 467 -9.97 2.14 -11.46
CA GLY A 467 -11.24 1.54 -11.04
C GLY A 467 -12.39 2.56 -10.92
N ILE A 468 -12.11 3.76 -10.40
CA ILE A 468 -13.12 4.83 -10.22
C ILE A 468 -13.52 5.46 -11.56
N THR A 469 -12.54 5.73 -12.45
CA THR A 469 -12.81 6.37 -13.75
C THR A 469 -13.57 5.46 -14.70
N HIS A 470 -13.33 4.14 -14.63
CA HIS A 470 -14.01 3.13 -15.43
C HIS A 470 -15.27 2.55 -14.77
N PHE A 471 -15.67 3.04 -13.60
CA PHE A 471 -16.92 2.63 -12.94
C PHE A 471 -18.13 3.00 -13.83
N GLU A 472 -19.03 2.05 -14.05
CA GLU A 472 -20.26 2.27 -14.82
C GLU A 472 -21.27 3.09 -14.01
N ILE A 473 -21.62 4.28 -14.47
CA ILE A 473 -22.58 5.16 -13.80
C ILE A 473 -23.98 4.78 -14.27
N ILE A 474 -24.85 4.39 -13.34
CA ILE A 474 -26.24 4.05 -13.63
C ILE A 474 -27.17 5.22 -13.30
N ASP A 475 -26.86 5.96 -12.24
CA ASP A 475 -27.68 7.08 -11.76
C ASP A 475 -26.85 8.28 -11.24
N GLU A 476 -27.55 9.34 -10.80
CA GLU A 476 -26.93 10.55 -10.26
C GLU A 476 -26.19 10.28 -8.94
N ASN A 477 -26.63 9.31 -8.14
CA ASN A 477 -25.98 8.98 -6.88
C ASN A 477 -24.60 8.33 -7.12
N ASP A 478 -24.50 7.45 -8.12
CA ASP A 478 -23.22 6.90 -8.58
C ASP A 478 -22.25 8.01 -9.02
N SER A 479 -22.74 9.02 -9.75
CA SER A 479 -21.94 10.17 -10.16
C SER A 479 -21.38 10.94 -8.96
N ILE A 480 -22.20 11.15 -7.92
CA ILE A 480 -21.80 11.81 -6.67
C ILE A 480 -20.76 10.97 -5.92
N LEU A 481 -20.92 9.65 -5.88
CA LEU A 481 -19.97 8.74 -5.22
C LEU A 481 -18.62 8.72 -5.93
N VAL A 482 -18.62 8.65 -7.26
CA VAL A 482 -17.40 8.74 -8.09
C VAL A 482 -16.68 10.05 -7.82
N GLU A 483 -17.40 11.18 -7.84
CA GLU A 483 -16.81 12.49 -7.58
C GLU A 483 -16.19 12.58 -6.17
N LYS A 484 -16.91 12.15 -5.14
CA LYS A 484 -16.41 12.11 -3.75
C LYS A 484 -15.17 11.24 -3.61
N ALA A 485 -15.15 10.07 -4.24
CA ALA A 485 -14.00 9.18 -4.22
C ALA A 485 -12.77 9.84 -4.88
N LEU A 486 -12.95 10.49 -6.04
CA LEU A 486 -11.88 11.23 -6.71
C LEU A 486 -11.32 12.37 -5.84
N ILE A 487 -12.19 13.17 -5.21
CA ILE A 487 -11.77 14.28 -4.34
C ILE A 487 -10.96 13.76 -3.14
N SER A 488 -11.42 12.67 -2.51
CA SER A 488 -10.73 12.10 -1.35
C SER A 488 -9.29 11.65 -1.66
N LEU A 489 -9.06 11.07 -2.85
CA LEU A 489 -7.73 10.67 -3.28
C LEU A 489 -6.84 11.88 -3.57
N ALA A 490 -7.41 12.94 -4.15
CA ALA A 490 -6.71 14.20 -4.38
C ALA A 490 -6.23 14.84 -3.07
N PHE A 491 -7.03 14.72 -1.99
CA PHE A 491 -6.68 15.24 -0.68
C PHE A 491 -5.54 14.45 -0.01
N VAL A 492 -5.56 13.12 -0.15
CA VAL A 492 -4.60 12.22 0.53
C VAL A 492 -3.25 12.13 -0.20
N ALA A 493 -3.26 12.15 -1.53
CA ALA A 493 -2.07 11.94 -2.35
C ALA A 493 -1.99 12.93 -3.54
N PRO A 494 -2.05 14.25 -3.32
CA PRO A 494 -2.20 15.26 -4.38
C PRO A 494 -1.11 15.19 -5.47
N THR A 495 0.14 14.91 -5.09
CA THR A 495 1.28 14.84 -6.01
C THR A 495 1.27 13.61 -6.91
N PHE A 496 0.64 12.52 -6.49
CA PHE A 496 0.51 11.26 -7.27
C PHE A 496 -0.81 11.24 -8.05
N TYR A 497 -1.88 11.72 -7.42
CA TYR A 497 -3.21 11.81 -8.00
C TYR A 497 -3.23 12.68 -9.26
N ALA A 498 -2.70 13.90 -9.18
CA ALA A 498 -2.88 14.89 -10.24
C ALA A 498 -2.23 14.50 -11.58
N PRO A 499 -0.98 13.97 -11.63
CA PRO A 499 -0.40 13.49 -12.88
C PRO A 499 -1.12 12.27 -13.46
N ALA A 500 -1.58 11.35 -12.61
CA ALA A 500 -2.27 10.14 -13.00
C ALA A 500 -3.65 10.43 -13.61
N ILE A 501 -4.49 11.21 -12.90
CA ILE A 501 -5.82 11.58 -13.39
C ILE A 501 -5.74 12.47 -14.63
N SER A 502 -4.74 13.36 -14.70
CA SER A 502 -4.49 14.16 -15.91
C SER A 502 -4.13 13.27 -17.10
N SER A 503 -3.46 12.14 -16.89
CA SER A 503 -3.22 11.17 -17.97
C SER A 503 -4.51 10.50 -18.42
N GLN A 504 -5.31 10.00 -17.47
CA GLN A 504 -6.57 9.30 -17.75
C GLN A 504 -7.61 10.19 -18.43
N PHE A 505 -7.65 11.48 -18.10
CA PHE A 505 -8.55 12.46 -18.72
C PHE A 505 -8.43 12.48 -20.26
N TYR A 506 -7.22 12.29 -20.80
CA TYR A 506 -6.95 12.31 -22.24
C TYR A 506 -7.02 10.92 -22.90
N GLU A 507 -7.32 9.85 -22.17
CA GLU A 507 -7.44 8.49 -22.73
C GLU A 507 -8.65 8.36 -23.66
N GLU A 508 -8.51 7.54 -24.71
CA GLU A 508 -9.57 7.31 -25.72
C GLU A 508 -10.79 6.59 -25.13
N SER A 509 -10.59 5.75 -24.11
CA SER A 509 -11.62 4.93 -23.48
C SER A 509 -12.64 5.71 -22.64
N LEU A 510 -12.33 6.97 -22.29
CA LEU A 510 -13.13 7.74 -21.35
C LEU A 510 -14.30 8.46 -22.06
N SER A 511 -15.48 8.51 -21.43
CA SER A 511 -16.65 9.23 -21.95
C SER A 511 -16.59 10.74 -21.65
N LEU A 512 -17.37 11.55 -22.36
CA LEU A 512 -17.46 13.00 -22.11
C LEU A 512 -18.04 13.31 -20.71
N GLU A 513 -19.04 12.54 -20.27
CA GLU A 513 -19.64 12.66 -18.93
C GLU A 513 -18.59 12.41 -17.83
N LYS A 514 -17.77 11.37 -17.97
CA LYS A 514 -16.67 11.09 -17.03
C LYS A 514 -15.63 12.21 -17.00
N ARG A 515 -15.30 12.79 -18.16
CA ARG A 515 -14.40 13.96 -18.23
C ARG A 515 -14.95 15.16 -17.47
N GLN A 516 -16.26 15.39 -17.53
CA GLN A 516 -16.91 16.46 -16.75
C GLN A 516 -16.84 16.20 -15.24
N ILE A 517 -17.07 14.97 -14.80
CA ILE A 517 -16.94 14.58 -13.38
C ILE A 517 -15.50 14.76 -12.89
N ILE A 518 -14.51 14.36 -13.68
CA ILE A 518 -13.08 14.55 -13.35
C ILE A 518 -12.75 16.03 -13.20
N LEU A 519 -13.19 16.88 -14.14
CA LEU A 519 -12.96 18.34 -14.05
C LEU A 519 -13.63 18.97 -12.84
N SER A 520 -14.83 18.51 -12.48
CA SER A 520 -15.54 18.96 -11.28
C SER A 520 -14.80 18.52 -10.01
N ALA A 521 -14.37 17.25 -9.93
CA ALA A 521 -13.60 16.72 -8.82
C ALA A 521 -12.26 17.44 -8.64
N LEU A 522 -11.52 17.67 -9.73
CA LEU A 522 -10.27 18.44 -9.72
C LEU A 522 -10.50 19.86 -9.19
N SER A 523 -11.53 20.54 -9.68
CA SER A 523 -11.88 21.91 -9.27
C SER A 523 -12.23 21.96 -7.78
N LYS A 524 -13.00 20.99 -7.26
CA LYS A 524 -13.35 20.91 -5.83
C LYS A 524 -12.12 20.58 -4.97
N ALA A 525 -11.31 19.63 -5.39
CA ALA A 525 -10.08 19.24 -4.67
C ALA A 525 -9.08 20.40 -4.54
N VAL A 526 -8.88 21.20 -5.59
CA VAL A 526 -7.99 22.37 -5.54
C VAL A 526 -8.46 23.39 -4.51
N LYS A 527 -9.78 23.62 -4.40
CA LYS A 527 -10.36 24.50 -3.35
C LYS A 527 -10.16 23.91 -1.95
N GLU A 528 -10.51 22.65 -1.76
CA GLU A 528 -10.38 22.00 -0.44
C GLU A 528 -8.94 21.94 0.06
N LEU A 529 -7.96 21.71 -0.84
CA LEU A 529 -6.53 21.75 -0.51
C LEU A 529 -6.02 23.16 -0.22
N ALA A 530 -6.68 24.20 -0.74
CA ALA A 530 -6.32 25.59 -0.46
C ALA A 530 -6.86 26.06 0.89
N ASP A 531 -8.11 25.69 1.19
CA ASP A 531 -8.85 26.17 2.36
C ASP A 531 -8.46 25.45 3.66
N ASN A 532 -7.83 24.26 3.58
CA ASN A 532 -7.44 23.45 4.74
C ASN A 532 -5.90 23.40 4.93
N PRO A 533 -5.26 24.34 5.64
CA PRO A 533 -3.83 24.29 5.99
C PRO A 533 -3.43 23.05 6.81
N ASP A 534 -2.19 22.56 6.67
CA ASP A 534 -1.60 21.52 7.53
C ASP A 534 -1.22 22.07 8.92
N ASP A 535 -1.61 21.38 9.99
CA ASP A 535 -1.15 21.61 11.37
C ASP A 535 0.27 21.03 11.62
N GLU A 536 0.72 20.04 10.82
CA GLU A 536 2.00 19.33 11.01
C GLU A 536 3.26 20.16 10.66
N PHE A 537 3.13 21.31 9.97
CA PHE A 537 4.27 22.15 9.59
C PHE A 537 4.94 22.91 10.76
N GLU A 538 4.45 22.77 11.99
CA GLU A 538 5.06 23.38 13.18
C GLU A 538 6.22 22.58 13.77
N LYS A 539 6.31 21.25 13.56
CA LYS A 539 7.35 20.42 14.20
C LYS A 539 8.70 20.44 13.47
N ASP A 540 8.74 20.67 12.15
CA ASP A 540 9.99 20.58 11.36
C ASP A 540 10.83 21.88 11.31
N GLN A 541 10.29 23.04 11.73
CA GLN A 541 11.06 24.30 11.77
C GLN A 541 11.82 24.51 13.09
N PHE A 542 11.59 23.70 14.12
CA PHE A 542 12.31 23.81 15.40
C PHE A 542 13.58 22.95 15.50
N LEU A 543 13.83 22.05 14.54
CA LEU A 543 14.97 21.11 14.59
C LEU A 543 16.15 21.48 13.67
N THR A 544 16.11 22.60 12.96
CA THR A 544 17.19 23.01 12.03
C THR A 544 17.95 24.30 12.38
N ASP A 545 17.61 24.98 13.48
CA ASP A 545 18.29 26.25 13.89
C ASP A 545 19.22 26.13 15.12
N SER A 546 19.53 24.92 15.60
CA SER A 546 20.36 24.71 16.81
C SER A 546 21.87 24.58 16.58
N LYS A 547 22.42 24.97 15.42
CA LYS A 547 23.89 24.99 15.23
C LYS A 547 24.37 26.13 14.34
N THR A 548 24.22 27.39 14.77
CA THR A 548 25.34 28.36 14.72
C THR A 548 25.00 29.69 15.39
N ARG A 549 25.95 30.18 16.20
CA ARG A 549 26.13 31.55 16.72
C ARG A 549 25.46 31.88 18.05
N SER A 550 26.04 31.34 19.11
CA SER A 550 26.30 32.13 20.31
C SER A 550 27.27 33.28 20.01
N ALA A 551 27.00 34.43 20.64
CA ALA A 551 27.87 35.59 20.85
C ALA A 551 28.00 36.63 19.71
N LYS A 552 27.09 37.62 19.73
CA LYS A 552 27.53 39.02 19.94
C LYS A 552 26.41 39.87 20.52
N LEU A 553 26.71 40.39 21.71
CA LEU A 553 25.98 41.38 22.48
C LEU A 553 25.44 42.56 21.64
N GLU A 554 24.22 42.96 22.01
CA GLU A 554 23.82 44.32 22.38
C GLU A 554 24.55 45.51 21.73
N SER A 555 23.81 46.30 20.94
CA SER A 555 23.81 47.76 21.10
C SER A 555 22.66 48.39 20.31
N GLN A 556 21.69 48.93 21.04
CA GLN A 556 21.02 50.21 20.80
C GLN A 556 20.70 50.63 19.34
N THR A 557 19.41 50.71 19.01
CA THR A 557 18.68 51.99 18.93
C THR A 557 17.24 51.77 18.48
N ARG A 558 16.30 52.30 19.28
CA ARG A 558 14.92 52.56 18.88
C ARG A 558 14.92 53.46 17.64
N ARG A 559 14.25 53.05 16.56
CA ARG A 559 13.67 53.99 15.58
C ARG A 559 12.39 53.42 14.98
N TRP A 560 11.33 54.20 15.13
CA TRP A 560 10.02 54.04 14.51
C TRP A 560 10.13 53.92 12.99
N GLY A 561 9.52 52.87 12.46
CA GLY A 561 9.26 52.66 11.05
C GLY A 561 8.47 51.37 10.94
N SER A 562 7.17 51.47 10.70
CA SER A 562 6.30 50.31 10.47
C SER A 562 6.83 49.58 9.24
N ARG A 563 7.62 48.51 9.44
CA ARG A 563 7.95 47.57 8.38
C ARG A 563 6.64 46.99 7.85
N PRO A 564 6.49 46.76 6.53
CA PRO A 564 5.35 46.01 6.04
C PRO A 564 5.33 44.67 6.79
N LYS A 565 4.14 44.27 7.25
CA LYS A 565 3.93 42.99 7.92
C LYS A 565 4.70 41.93 7.13
N SER A 566 5.67 41.29 7.77
CA SER A 566 6.31 40.10 7.21
C SER A 566 5.20 39.18 6.72
N GLU A 567 5.16 38.94 5.42
CA GLU A 567 4.16 38.11 4.76
C GLU A 567 4.05 36.80 5.54
N LYS A 568 2.90 36.57 6.15
CA LYS A 568 2.55 35.25 6.68
C LYS A 568 2.67 34.31 5.48
N LYS A 569 3.70 33.44 5.47
CA LYS A 569 3.78 32.31 4.53
C LYS A 569 2.39 31.66 4.53
N LEU A 570 1.65 31.81 3.44
CA LEU A 570 0.33 31.21 3.31
C LEU A 570 0.52 29.70 3.47
N LYS A 571 0.05 29.16 4.61
CA LYS A 571 -0.02 27.72 4.87
C LYS A 571 -1.08 27.16 3.90
N SER A 572 -0.72 26.84 2.67
CA SER A 572 -1.64 26.20 1.70
C SER A 572 -1.12 24.81 1.40
N ARG A 573 -1.93 23.76 1.65
CA ARG A 573 -1.59 22.38 1.25
C ARG A 573 -1.50 22.22 -0.26
N PHE A 574 -2.17 23.10 -1.01
CA PHE A 574 -2.16 23.09 -2.46
C PHE A 574 -0.84 23.58 -3.06
N TYR A 575 -0.19 24.60 -2.47
CA TYR A 575 1.00 25.23 -3.07
C TYR A 575 2.11 24.23 -3.45
N PRO A 576 2.53 23.28 -2.58
CA PRO A 576 3.54 22.27 -2.93
C PRO A 576 3.13 21.34 -4.08
N ALA A 577 1.83 21.11 -4.27
CA ALA A 577 1.29 20.20 -5.28
C ALA A 577 0.87 20.91 -6.57
N ALA A 578 0.77 22.24 -6.58
CA ALA A 578 0.19 23.01 -7.68
C ALA A 578 0.82 22.72 -9.06
N GLY A 579 2.14 22.45 -9.08
CA GLY A 579 2.83 22.08 -10.32
C GLY A 579 2.34 20.75 -10.90
N SER A 580 2.05 19.78 -10.03
CA SER A 580 1.51 18.47 -10.42
C SER A 580 0.08 18.53 -10.95
N PHE A 581 -0.69 19.55 -10.57
CA PHE A 581 -2.03 19.80 -11.13
C PHE A 581 -1.98 20.53 -12.46
N LEU A 582 -1.17 21.58 -12.58
CA LEU A 582 -1.16 22.43 -13.77
C LEU A 582 -0.40 21.81 -14.94
N PHE A 583 0.87 21.45 -14.77
CA PHE A 583 1.75 21.14 -15.89
C PHE A 583 1.38 19.85 -16.64
N PRO A 584 1.04 18.73 -15.97
CA PRO A 584 0.57 17.54 -16.67
C PRO A 584 -0.69 17.80 -17.48
N PHE A 585 -1.60 18.62 -16.96
CA PHE A 585 -2.85 18.98 -17.61
C PHE A 585 -2.62 19.81 -18.88
N LEU A 586 -1.72 20.80 -18.81
CA LEU A 586 -1.32 21.62 -19.96
C LEU A 586 -0.49 20.84 -20.99
N SER A 587 0.40 19.93 -20.57
CA SER A 587 1.31 19.24 -21.51
C SER A 587 0.63 18.26 -22.48
N LYS A 588 -0.64 17.92 -22.25
CA LYS A 588 -1.36 16.85 -22.95
C LYS A 588 -2.62 17.33 -23.69
N TRP A 589 -2.95 18.62 -23.68
CA TRP A 589 -4.20 19.13 -24.27
C TRP A 589 -4.36 18.84 -25.77
N ASP A 590 -3.24 18.82 -26.51
CA ASP A 590 -3.20 18.58 -27.95
C ASP A 590 -3.16 17.07 -28.30
N LYS A 591 -3.18 16.19 -27.28
CA LYS A 591 -3.19 14.74 -27.46
C LYS A 591 -4.63 14.27 -27.63
N ASN A 592 -4.82 13.36 -28.60
CA ASN A 592 -6.08 12.64 -28.83
C ASN A 592 -7.22 13.44 -29.50
N LYS A 593 -6.92 14.08 -30.64
CA LYS A 593 -7.91 14.74 -31.52
C LYS A 593 -8.94 13.81 -32.18
N ARG A 594 -8.95 12.51 -31.88
CA ARG A 594 -9.90 11.54 -32.45
C ARG A 594 -11.17 11.43 -31.62
N THR A 595 -11.04 11.45 -30.29
CA THR A 595 -12.16 11.26 -29.36
C THR A 595 -12.44 12.49 -28.48
N LEU A 596 -11.52 13.46 -28.43
CA LEU A 596 -11.69 14.70 -27.67
C LEU A 596 -11.41 15.91 -28.58
N LEU A 597 -12.46 16.36 -29.27
CA LEU A 597 -12.45 17.42 -30.27
C LEU A 597 -12.64 18.80 -29.62
N LEU A 598 -11.70 19.20 -28.76
CA LEU A 598 -11.77 20.44 -27.97
C LEU A 598 -11.96 21.70 -28.82
N GLU A 599 -11.40 21.73 -30.02
CA GLU A 599 -11.48 22.88 -30.93
C GLU A 599 -12.81 22.99 -31.69
N SER A 600 -13.62 21.91 -31.73
CA SER A 600 -14.84 21.84 -32.53
C SER A 600 -16.06 21.36 -31.76
N ALA A 601 -16.17 20.05 -31.49
CA ALA A 601 -17.38 19.46 -30.91
C ALA A 601 -17.44 19.58 -29.37
N ASP A 602 -16.30 19.54 -28.69
CA ASP A 602 -16.23 19.40 -27.22
C ASP A 602 -15.86 20.72 -26.51
N LYS A 603 -16.38 21.84 -27.03
CA LYS A 603 -16.06 23.20 -26.55
C LYS A 603 -16.45 23.43 -25.09
N ASP A 604 -17.50 22.78 -24.60
CA ASP A 604 -17.92 22.87 -23.20
C ASP A 604 -16.88 22.27 -22.24
N ILE A 605 -16.25 21.16 -22.64
CA ILE A 605 -15.15 20.57 -21.88
C ILE A 605 -13.96 21.52 -21.90
N LEU A 606 -13.60 22.05 -23.07
CA LEU A 606 -12.52 23.03 -23.19
C LEU A 606 -12.76 24.27 -22.32
N SER A 607 -13.98 24.79 -22.29
CA SER A 607 -14.38 25.93 -21.46
C SER A 607 -14.15 25.64 -19.96
N ARG A 608 -14.50 24.43 -19.49
CA ARG A 608 -14.25 23.99 -18.11
C ARG A 608 -12.77 23.75 -17.82
N MET A 609 -12.01 23.25 -18.78
CA MET A 609 -10.55 23.10 -18.67
C MET A 609 -9.88 24.45 -18.47
N ILE A 610 -10.27 25.45 -19.25
CA ILE A 610 -9.78 26.82 -19.14
C ILE A 610 -10.14 27.42 -17.78
N ALA A 611 -11.39 27.27 -17.35
CA ALA A 611 -11.83 27.72 -16.03
C ALA A 611 -11.03 27.05 -14.89
N PHE A 612 -10.72 25.76 -15.01
CA PHE A 612 -9.89 25.03 -14.04
C PHE A 612 -8.44 25.56 -13.99
N VAL A 613 -7.84 25.86 -15.14
CA VAL A 613 -6.51 26.50 -15.22
C VAL A 613 -6.52 27.87 -14.54
N GLY A 614 -7.53 28.70 -14.82
CA GLY A 614 -7.72 29.99 -14.14
C GLY A 614 -7.91 29.81 -12.63
N GLN A 615 -8.64 28.78 -12.21
CA GLN A 615 -8.85 28.47 -10.79
C GLN A 615 -7.55 28.11 -10.06
N ILE A 616 -6.66 27.32 -10.67
CA ILE A 616 -5.35 27.00 -10.07
C ILE A 616 -4.58 28.29 -9.76
N VAL A 617 -4.53 29.21 -10.74
CA VAL A 617 -3.84 30.50 -10.58
C VAL A 617 -4.51 31.35 -9.50
N SER A 618 -5.85 31.43 -9.50
CA SER A 618 -6.64 32.15 -8.50
C SER A 618 -6.33 31.66 -7.07
N VAL A 619 -6.29 30.35 -6.88
CA VAL A 619 -6.04 29.70 -5.59
C VAL A 619 -4.60 29.91 -5.10
N LEU A 620 -3.63 29.90 -6.01
CA LEU A 620 -2.24 30.21 -5.67
C LEU A 620 -2.05 31.65 -5.20
N GLY A 621 -2.87 32.59 -5.69
CA GLY A 621 -2.76 34.00 -5.36
C GLY A 621 -1.36 34.57 -5.64
N ASN A 622 -0.92 35.53 -4.83
CA ASN A 622 0.32 36.28 -5.05
C ASN A 622 1.55 35.60 -4.41
N ILE A 623 1.81 34.33 -4.72
CA ILE A 623 3.03 33.63 -4.28
C ILE A 623 4.30 34.21 -4.94
N PRO A 624 5.49 34.11 -4.31
CA PRO A 624 6.74 34.65 -4.82
C PRO A 624 7.09 34.21 -6.26
N ASP A 625 6.72 32.99 -6.64
CA ASP A 625 7.03 32.39 -7.95
C ASP A 625 5.78 32.18 -8.84
N ILE A 626 4.72 32.98 -8.67
CA ILE A 626 3.45 32.84 -9.41
C ILE A 626 3.63 32.84 -10.94
N ASP A 627 4.67 33.52 -11.45
CA ASP A 627 4.99 33.62 -12.87
C ASP A 627 5.24 32.25 -13.52
N LYS A 628 5.72 31.26 -12.74
CA LYS A 628 5.89 29.87 -13.20
C LYS A 628 4.57 29.20 -13.59
N TYR A 629 3.45 29.68 -13.06
CA TYR A 629 2.11 29.16 -13.30
C TYR A 629 1.31 30.04 -14.26
N VAL A 630 1.45 31.36 -14.12
CA VAL A 630 0.76 32.35 -14.98
C VAL A 630 1.23 32.26 -16.42
N LEU A 631 2.54 32.19 -16.68
CA LEU A 631 3.05 32.21 -18.06
C LEU A 631 2.54 31.00 -18.88
N PRO A 632 2.67 29.74 -18.42
CA PRO A 632 2.15 28.59 -19.17
C PRO A 632 0.62 28.60 -19.30
N ALA A 633 -0.10 29.13 -18.29
CA ALA A 633 -1.54 29.29 -18.37
C ALA A 633 -1.92 30.28 -19.48
N MET A 634 -1.25 31.43 -19.56
CA MET A 634 -1.51 32.46 -20.58
C MET A 634 -1.21 31.96 -22.00
N ASP A 635 -0.14 31.20 -22.19
CA ASP A 635 0.18 30.56 -23.48
C ASP A 635 -0.89 29.56 -23.90
N PHE A 636 -1.38 28.77 -22.94
CA PHE A 636 -2.50 27.85 -23.17
C PHE A 636 -3.78 28.58 -23.57
N LEU A 637 -4.16 29.65 -22.85
CA LEU A 637 -5.33 30.49 -23.19
C LEU A 637 -5.21 31.12 -24.58
N ALA A 638 -4.02 31.60 -24.94
CA ALA A 638 -3.76 32.28 -26.21
C ALA A 638 -4.04 31.38 -27.43
N THR A 639 -3.91 30.06 -27.26
CA THR A 639 -4.08 29.05 -28.31
C THR A 639 -5.53 28.98 -28.82
N PHE A 640 -6.52 29.20 -27.96
CA PHE A 640 -7.94 28.98 -28.28
C PHE A 640 -8.71 30.25 -28.67
N ARG A 641 -8.05 31.41 -28.70
CA ARG A 641 -8.68 32.71 -28.98
C ARG A 641 -9.43 32.79 -30.32
N ARG A 642 -8.97 32.02 -31.31
CA ARG A 642 -9.56 32.03 -32.66
C ARG A 642 -10.82 31.17 -32.79
N ILE A 643 -11.17 30.39 -31.76
CA ILE A 643 -12.37 29.57 -31.77
C ILE A 643 -13.59 30.48 -31.57
N ASP A 644 -14.53 30.41 -32.51
CA ASP A 644 -15.76 31.17 -32.42
C ASP A 644 -16.80 30.45 -31.57
N ASP A 645 -16.76 30.74 -30.27
CA ASP A 645 -17.74 30.29 -29.28
C ASP A 645 -17.81 31.26 -28.10
N THR A 646 -19.00 31.77 -27.81
CA THR A 646 -19.21 32.82 -26.81
C THR A 646 -18.86 32.37 -25.39
N ASN A 647 -19.23 31.14 -25.01
CA ASN A 647 -18.99 30.61 -23.67
C ASN A 647 -17.50 30.35 -23.45
N LEU A 648 -16.82 29.81 -24.47
CA LEU A 648 -15.39 29.60 -24.47
C LEU A 648 -14.64 30.93 -24.36
N LYS A 649 -14.99 31.93 -25.17
CA LYS A 649 -14.41 33.28 -25.11
C LYS A 649 -14.57 33.88 -23.71
N LEU A 650 -15.75 33.74 -23.09
CA LEU A 650 -15.99 34.22 -21.73
C LEU A 650 -15.09 33.53 -20.70
N SER A 651 -14.91 32.21 -20.80
CA SER A 651 -13.99 31.46 -19.91
C SER A 651 -12.53 31.86 -20.10
N ILE A 652 -12.10 32.13 -21.34
CA ILE A 652 -10.77 32.66 -21.65
C ILE A 652 -10.58 34.02 -20.99
N ILE A 653 -11.51 34.96 -21.20
CA ILE A 653 -11.45 36.31 -20.65
C ILE A 653 -11.35 36.29 -19.12
N ARG A 654 -12.20 35.51 -18.44
CA ARG A 654 -12.17 35.41 -16.97
C ARG A 654 -10.87 34.81 -16.46
N SER A 655 -10.37 33.76 -17.10
CA SER A 655 -9.11 33.12 -16.71
C SER A 655 -7.91 34.03 -16.96
N PHE A 656 -7.95 34.78 -18.06
CA PHE A 656 -6.97 35.80 -18.40
C PHE A 656 -6.98 36.95 -17.38
N GLN A 657 -8.15 37.43 -16.98
CA GLN A 657 -8.30 38.43 -15.91
C GLN A 657 -7.65 37.97 -14.60
N ILE A 658 -7.91 36.72 -14.18
CA ILE A 658 -7.29 36.14 -12.98
C ILE A 658 -5.77 36.13 -13.11
N CYS A 659 -5.24 35.71 -14.27
CA CYS A 659 -3.80 35.69 -14.52
C CYS A 659 -3.19 37.09 -14.44
N LEU A 660 -3.85 38.10 -15.00
CA LEU A 660 -3.43 39.51 -14.91
C LEU A 660 -3.41 40.03 -13.47
N LEU A 661 -4.41 39.66 -12.66
CA LEU A 661 -4.57 40.16 -11.30
C LEU A 661 -3.64 39.48 -10.28
N SER A 662 -3.03 38.34 -10.61
CA SER A 662 -2.24 37.52 -9.67
C SER A 662 -0.81 38.03 -9.39
N LYS A 663 -0.49 39.30 -9.68
CA LYS A 663 0.59 40.11 -9.06
C LYS A 663 0.62 41.51 -9.68
N ALA A 664 0.60 42.56 -8.86
CA ALA A 664 1.02 43.91 -9.26
C ALA A 664 2.55 44.05 -9.50
N SER A 665 3.28 43.00 -9.92
CA SER A 665 4.76 43.06 -9.96
C SER A 665 5.47 42.13 -10.96
N VAL A 666 4.98 42.01 -12.20
CA VAL A 666 5.89 41.95 -13.34
C VAL A 666 5.68 43.26 -14.07
N GLY A 667 6.70 44.11 -14.07
CA GLY A 667 6.60 45.48 -14.59
C GLY A 667 5.85 45.55 -15.91
N ASN A 668 4.97 46.55 -15.98
CA ASN A 668 4.39 47.11 -17.19
C ASN A 668 5.13 46.67 -18.48
N GLN A 669 4.37 46.08 -19.42
CA GLN A 669 4.62 46.00 -20.87
C GLN A 669 5.13 44.70 -21.51
N VAL A 670 5.53 43.64 -20.80
CA VAL A 670 6.24 42.52 -21.50
C VAL A 670 5.35 41.40 -22.05
N TRP A 671 4.14 41.15 -21.54
CA TRP A 671 3.37 39.92 -21.91
C TRP A 671 2.00 40.13 -22.56
N ILE A 672 1.42 41.34 -22.49
CA ILE A 672 0.22 41.65 -23.28
C ILE A 672 0.72 42.04 -24.67
N ASP A 673 0.97 41.03 -25.50
CA ASP A 673 1.19 41.22 -26.92
C ASP A 673 0.00 41.99 -27.51
N GLN A 674 0.25 42.84 -28.51
CA GLN A 674 -0.76 43.62 -29.23
C GLN A 674 -1.92 42.73 -29.72
N ASN A 675 -1.64 41.46 -29.98
CA ASN A 675 -2.62 40.43 -30.29
C ASN A 675 -3.70 40.25 -29.20
N TRP A 676 -3.39 40.34 -27.91
CA TRP A 676 -4.39 40.23 -26.83
C TRP A 676 -5.28 41.47 -26.76
N ARG A 677 -4.71 42.67 -26.94
CA ARG A 677 -5.48 43.93 -26.98
C ARG A 677 -6.47 43.94 -28.14
N ILE A 678 -6.00 43.58 -29.34
CA ILE A 678 -6.86 43.51 -30.55
C ILE A 678 -8.01 42.53 -30.32
N TRP A 679 -7.71 41.33 -29.82
CA TRP A 679 -8.73 40.31 -29.60
C TRP A 679 -9.76 40.69 -28.52
N LEU A 680 -9.34 41.36 -27.44
CA LEU A 680 -10.27 41.84 -26.41
C LEU A 680 -11.17 42.98 -26.92
N GLU A 681 -10.61 43.88 -27.74
CA GLU A 681 -11.39 44.91 -28.44
C GLU A 681 -12.42 44.29 -29.39
N GLU A 682 -12.05 43.29 -30.18
CA GLU A 682 -12.99 42.51 -31.00
C GLU A 682 -14.10 41.89 -30.14
N CYS A 683 -13.76 41.31 -28.98
CA CYS A 683 -14.74 40.72 -28.07
C CYS A 683 -15.67 41.76 -27.43
N ARG A 684 -15.21 42.99 -27.20
CA ARG A 684 -16.01 44.09 -26.64
C ARG A 684 -17.17 44.47 -27.56
N PHE A 685 -17.00 44.37 -28.87
CA PHE A 685 -18.00 44.74 -29.87
C PHE A 685 -18.88 43.58 -30.35
N LEU A 686 -18.76 42.38 -29.74
CA LEU A 686 -19.68 41.28 -30.01
C LEU A 686 -21.06 41.54 -29.37
N ASP A 687 -22.13 41.09 -30.04
CA ASP A 687 -23.51 41.12 -29.55
C ASP A 687 -23.75 40.09 -28.43
N CYS A 688 -22.96 40.17 -27.35
CA CYS A 688 -23.13 39.38 -26.14
C CYS A 688 -22.80 40.25 -24.92
N PRO A 689 -23.81 40.71 -24.14
CA PRO A 689 -23.60 41.67 -23.05
C PRO A 689 -22.58 41.20 -22.00
N HIS A 690 -22.64 39.93 -21.58
CA HIS A 690 -21.73 39.40 -20.56
C HIS A 690 -20.28 39.32 -21.03
N LEU A 691 -20.07 39.01 -22.31
CA LEU A 691 -18.74 38.96 -22.92
C LEU A 691 -18.18 40.37 -23.13
N SER A 692 -19.02 41.28 -23.63
CA SER A 692 -18.67 42.67 -23.87
C SER A 692 -18.26 43.39 -22.58
N ILE A 693 -19.03 43.20 -21.49
CA ILE A 693 -18.70 43.76 -20.17
C ILE A 693 -17.37 43.20 -19.65
N ALA A 694 -17.19 41.88 -19.68
CA ALA A 694 -15.95 41.26 -19.19
C ALA A 694 -14.72 41.69 -20.01
N ALA A 695 -14.87 41.87 -21.33
CA ALA A 695 -13.81 42.39 -22.19
C ALA A 695 -13.51 43.86 -21.87
N ALA A 696 -14.55 44.69 -21.67
CA ALA A 696 -14.40 46.10 -21.33
C ALA A 696 -13.68 46.30 -19.98
N GLU A 697 -14.03 45.53 -18.96
CA GLU A 697 -13.37 45.56 -17.64
C GLU A 697 -11.86 45.33 -17.75
N ILE A 698 -11.42 44.43 -18.63
CA ILE A 698 -9.99 44.16 -18.84
C ILE A 698 -9.35 45.24 -19.70
N CYS A 699 -10.04 45.77 -20.71
CA CYS A 699 -9.54 46.89 -21.49
C CYS A 699 -9.31 48.15 -20.63
N GLU A 700 -10.11 48.36 -19.57
CA GLU A 700 -9.92 49.44 -18.60
C GLU A 700 -8.72 49.23 -17.66
N LEU A 701 -8.22 48.00 -17.52
CA LEU A 701 -7.00 47.69 -16.76
C LEU A 701 -5.71 47.99 -17.57
N PHE A 702 -5.83 48.29 -18.87
CA PHE A 702 -4.72 48.65 -19.78
C PHE A 702 -4.58 50.16 -19.98
#